data_AF-A0A1T5LZ53-F1
#
_entry.id   AF-A0A1T5LZ53-F1
#
_cell.length_a   1.000
_cell.length_b   1.000
_cell.length_c   1.000
_cell.angle_alpha   90.00
_cell.angle_beta   90.00
_cell.angle_gamma   90.00
#
_symmetry.space_group_name_H-M   'P 1'
#
loop_
_entity.id
_entity.type
_entity.pdbx_description
1 polymer ?
#
loop_
_entity_poly.entity_id
_entity_poly.type
_entity_poly.pdbx_seq_one_letter_code
_entity_poly.pdbx_strand_id
1 'polypeptide(L)'
;MRLAVPRGGGPDVELCPLVGSPPALVDAADGAIRAAVRLTDSRTQLLRVRAALDGQRSAAVDRARERLTMAADDARASGGMLEAAAATLRRHASALREVQAAAASALTDRAEAVAREVRWQAEADEARRSTWNVALAGGAATASAPGTAWSGVAWSGVAWPGAATLPGDPGHAHLRLAAAERELAAARADVAAAEARWRAARDGKDEASRQAAAALASLADVRAMRAVAAAGADPTGLEASGTAARHAVALLPRAASGGDEATRRELRADVRRLLTARAGDPAFWAVFWDRATPEDLYLAIGPSYLDPSPPVPPELQAALRQGAEDWARTASDPELREYGREVVTGVGSWPLGLSERSWLAAALLPADLPAAAHAAAGDALDARWWARTDEEANGDGPEVAPGRAGDALTDATITAPLAAAVLAGYARHPRLALDRLAPTADDQVARSTRRWFGWVPRGGWPDDGRAAAGALVAAVEEGTASPDRADQQCAAVLVSHATPAMASGLLSGPTLDDRASADVARAYEAYLPSVGDATREQSSAGGSAQPVPAPGIDPDDSLAAGTGRRTEVPQPELDAFALRDVIAATSRSPEAAQAWLGTTERYAASMAEVATSGVYDVDTAPRYHLVEQTLGGVGAVTGAMQAETLAAAYDEVETRAAVISLTGDAMGLGTLGRSTVEAVAATAATKGMEFLDTDGPIAEVQDEVGAVGAQTYVRYATTMHDLVLAHDLDVGLPLDEAMRRAEGMDAATSVPLATQFRSSFDDMSRPSEGDR
;
A
#
# COMPACT_ATOMS: atom_id res chain seq x y z
N MET A 1 -75.61 -15.06 -39.25
CA MET A 1 -75.43 -16.52 -39.12
C MET A 1 -73.94 -16.76 -38.98
N ARG A 2 -73.53 -17.43 -37.89
CA ARG A 2 -72.20 -17.36 -37.26
C ARG A 2 -71.08 -17.87 -38.19
N LEU A 3 -70.12 -16.99 -38.46
CA LEU A 3 -68.79 -17.37 -38.95
C LEU A 3 -68.05 -18.09 -37.82
N ALA A 4 -67.61 -19.30 -38.11
CA ALA A 4 -66.82 -20.12 -37.20
C ALA A 4 -65.44 -19.47 -36.99
N VAL A 5 -65.16 -19.10 -35.74
CA VAL A 5 -63.83 -18.73 -35.27
C VAL A 5 -62.99 -20.00 -35.22
N PRO A 6 -61.85 -20.09 -35.93
CA PRO A 6 -60.93 -21.21 -35.73
C PRO A 6 -60.34 -21.10 -34.33
N ARG A 7 -60.55 -22.15 -33.52
CA ARG A 7 -59.99 -22.24 -32.17
C ARG A 7 -58.47 -22.41 -32.26
N GLY A 8 -57.74 -21.39 -31.83
CA GLY A 8 -56.50 -21.52 -31.06
C GLY A 8 -55.35 -22.31 -31.69
N GLY A 9 -54.88 -21.90 -32.87
CA GLY A 9 -53.48 -22.15 -33.24
C GLY A 9 -52.65 -20.98 -32.73
N GLY A 10 -51.86 -21.18 -31.66
CA GLY A 10 -50.74 -20.27 -31.38
C GLY A 10 -49.84 -20.22 -32.62
N PRO A 11 -49.07 -19.14 -32.86
CA PRO A 11 -48.17 -19.10 -34.01
C PRO A 11 -47.32 -20.37 -33.99
N ASP A 12 -47.46 -21.20 -35.02
CA ASP A 12 -46.63 -22.40 -35.22
C ASP A 12 -45.18 -21.92 -35.28
N VAL A 13 -44.49 -21.97 -34.13
CA VAL A 13 -43.06 -21.70 -34.08
C VAL A 13 -42.43 -22.78 -34.93
N GLU A 14 -41.90 -22.39 -36.08
CA GLU A 14 -41.25 -23.31 -37.00
C GLU A 14 -40.10 -24.00 -36.25
N LEU A 15 -40.29 -25.29 -35.93
CA LEU A 15 -39.33 -26.09 -35.17
C LEU A 15 -38.18 -26.46 -36.09
N CYS A 16 -37.18 -25.59 -36.15
CA CYS A 16 -35.99 -25.77 -36.97
C CYS A 16 -34.83 -26.39 -36.17
N PRO A 17 -33.85 -27.02 -36.84
CA PRO A 17 -32.58 -27.35 -36.23
C PRO A 17 -31.93 -26.12 -35.59
N LEU A 18 -31.36 -26.27 -34.39
CA LEU A 18 -30.68 -25.18 -33.70
C LEU A 18 -29.40 -24.78 -34.46
N VAL A 19 -29.32 -23.52 -34.88
CA VAL A 19 -28.15 -22.96 -35.59
C VAL A 19 -26.93 -22.78 -34.68
N GLY A 20 -25.73 -22.82 -35.25
CA GLY A 20 -24.45 -22.63 -34.56
C GLY A 20 -23.40 -23.64 -35.02
N SER A 21 -22.12 -23.26 -35.00
CA SER A 21 -21.02 -24.11 -35.48
C SER A 21 -20.03 -24.44 -34.36
N PRO A 22 -20.24 -25.56 -33.63
CA PRO A 22 -19.24 -26.07 -32.70
C PRO A 22 -17.84 -26.27 -33.31
N PRO A 23 -17.69 -26.74 -34.56
CA PRO A 23 -16.37 -26.81 -35.21
C PRO A 23 -15.67 -25.45 -35.28
N ALA A 24 -16.39 -24.39 -35.69
CA ALA A 24 -15.80 -23.05 -35.77
C ALA A 24 -15.34 -22.51 -34.40
N LEU A 25 -16.08 -22.83 -33.32
CA LEU A 25 -15.67 -22.49 -31.96
C LEU A 25 -14.41 -23.25 -31.52
N VAL A 26 -14.27 -24.52 -31.91
CA VAL A 26 -13.06 -25.31 -31.64
C VAL A 26 -11.87 -24.76 -32.45
N ASP A 27 -12.06 -24.43 -33.72
CA ASP A 27 -11.01 -23.83 -34.56
C ASP A 27 -10.52 -22.50 -33.99
N ALA A 28 -11.44 -21.66 -33.50
CA ALA A 28 -11.11 -20.41 -32.81
C ALA A 28 -10.33 -20.67 -31.51
N ALA A 29 -10.75 -21.64 -30.70
CA ALA A 29 -10.03 -22.03 -29.49
C ALA A 29 -8.61 -22.52 -29.79
N ASP A 30 -8.44 -23.34 -30.83
CA ASP A 30 -7.12 -23.83 -31.26
C ASP A 30 -6.24 -22.70 -31.79
N GLY A 31 -6.84 -21.71 -32.46
CA GLY A 31 -6.17 -20.47 -32.84
C GLY A 31 -5.64 -19.69 -31.64
N ALA A 32 -6.47 -19.53 -30.61
CA ALA A 32 -6.09 -18.86 -29.37
C ALA A 32 -4.96 -19.60 -28.63
N ILE A 33 -5.03 -20.94 -28.52
CA ILE A 33 -3.93 -21.75 -27.93
C ILE A 33 -2.62 -21.57 -28.70
N ARG A 34 -2.65 -21.59 -30.04
CA ARG A 34 -1.43 -21.36 -30.84
C ARG A 34 -0.84 -19.97 -30.59
N ALA A 35 -1.68 -18.95 -30.43
CA ALA A 35 -1.23 -17.60 -30.09
C ALA A 35 -0.65 -17.52 -28.66
N ALA A 36 -1.27 -18.21 -27.69
CA ALA A 36 -0.76 -18.30 -26.32
C ALA A 36 0.63 -18.97 -26.24
N VAL A 37 0.83 -20.06 -26.98
CA VAL A 37 2.14 -20.73 -27.09
C VAL A 37 3.20 -19.77 -27.64
N ARG A 38 2.89 -19.01 -28.70
CA ARG A 38 3.82 -18.01 -29.25
C ARG A 38 4.18 -16.92 -28.24
N LEU A 39 3.23 -16.47 -27.42
CA LEU A 39 3.50 -15.50 -26.37
C LEU A 39 4.38 -16.08 -25.25
N THR A 40 4.21 -17.36 -24.92
CA THR A 40 5.07 -18.07 -23.98
C THR A 40 6.51 -18.18 -24.50
N ASP A 41 6.68 -18.44 -25.81
CA ASP A 41 7.99 -18.43 -26.47
C ASP A 41 8.61 -17.03 -26.44
N SER A 42 7.85 -15.99 -26.80
CA SER A 42 8.30 -14.59 -26.74
C SER A 42 8.72 -14.18 -25.33
N ARG A 43 7.94 -14.55 -24.31
CA ARG A 43 8.29 -14.32 -22.90
C ARG A 43 9.64 -14.97 -22.56
N THR A 44 9.84 -16.22 -22.96
CA THR A 44 11.10 -16.95 -22.73
C THR A 44 12.27 -16.24 -23.39
N GLN A 45 12.08 -15.70 -24.61
CA GLN A 45 13.11 -14.92 -25.30
C GLN A 45 13.41 -13.59 -24.60
N LEU A 46 12.39 -12.84 -24.16
CA LEU A 46 12.55 -11.59 -23.41
C LEU A 46 13.33 -11.80 -22.11
N LEU A 47 13.01 -12.86 -21.35
CA LEU A 47 13.72 -13.19 -20.12
C LEU A 47 15.18 -13.61 -20.37
N ARG A 48 15.47 -14.28 -21.50
CA ARG A 48 16.86 -14.58 -21.90
C ARG A 48 17.64 -13.32 -22.22
N VAL A 49 17.04 -12.36 -22.93
CA VAL A 49 17.67 -11.06 -23.23
C VAL A 49 17.92 -10.30 -21.93
N ARG A 50 16.95 -10.26 -21.01
CA ARG A 50 17.13 -9.66 -19.68
C ARG A 50 18.30 -10.30 -18.93
N ALA A 51 18.36 -11.63 -18.86
CA ALA A 51 19.43 -12.34 -18.16
C ALA A 51 20.81 -12.08 -18.79
N ALA A 52 20.88 -11.88 -20.10
CA ALA A 52 22.13 -11.50 -20.78
C ALA A 52 22.62 -10.09 -20.42
N LEU A 53 21.76 -9.24 -19.86
CA LEU A 53 22.12 -7.91 -19.33
C LEU A 53 22.58 -7.94 -17.87
N ASP A 54 22.49 -9.09 -17.19
CA ASP A 54 22.94 -9.22 -15.81
C ASP A 54 24.46 -9.02 -15.71
N GLY A 55 24.89 -8.27 -14.71
CA GLY A 55 26.30 -7.88 -14.50
C GLY A 55 26.70 -6.53 -15.10
N GLN A 56 25.86 -5.92 -15.96
CA GLN A 56 26.07 -4.55 -16.44
C GLN A 56 25.53 -3.54 -15.43
N ARG A 57 26.31 -2.49 -15.14
CA ARG A 57 25.98 -1.42 -14.18
C ARG A 57 25.79 -0.11 -14.92
N SER A 58 24.58 0.15 -15.40
CA SER A 58 24.21 1.41 -16.03
C SER A 58 22.71 1.64 -15.91
N ALA A 59 22.30 2.87 -15.57
CA ALA A 59 20.88 3.24 -15.47
C ALA A 59 20.09 2.95 -16.75
N ALA A 60 20.73 3.02 -17.93
CA ALA A 60 20.09 2.66 -19.20
C ALA A 60 19.78 1.16 -19.28
N VAL A 61 20.69 0.32 -18.75
CA VAL A 61 20.51 -1.13 -18.66
C VAL A 61 19.44 -1.48 -17.61
N ASP A 62 19.38 -0.75 -16.50
CA ASP A 62 18.32 -0.93 -15.49
C ASP A 62 16.93 -0.68 -16.08
N ARG A 63 16.74 0.46 -16.77
CA ARG A 63 15.50 0.75 -17.49
C ARG A 63 15.18 -0.29 -18.57
N ALA A 64 16.19 -0.80 -19.27
CA ALA A 64 16.00 -1.85 -20.26
C ALA A 64 15.53 -3.16 -19.62
N ARG A 65 16.13 -3.56 -18.49
CA ARG A 65 15.75 -4.77 -17.73
C ARG A 65 14.33 -4.64 -17.16
N GLU A 66 13.95 -3.47 -16.68
CA GLU A 66 12.60 -3.16 -16.24
C GLU A 66 11.59 -3.32 -17.39
N ARG A 67 11.85 -2.66 -18.53
CA ARG A 67 10.98 -2.77 -19.72
C ARG A 67 10.86 -4.19 -20.27
N LEU A 68 11.94 -4.96 -20.26
CA LEU A 68 11.92 -6.37 -20.67
C LEU A 68 11.09 -7.23 -19.70
N THR A 69 11.14 -6.92 -18.40
CA THR A 69 10.32 -7.59 -17.39
C THR A 69 8.85 -7.27 -17.62
N MET A 70 8.49 -5.99 -17.78
CA MET A 70 7.12 -5.56 -18.12
C MET A 70 6.60 -6.25 -19.39
N ALA A 71 7.40 -6.28 -20.46
CA ALA A 71 7.02 -6.94 -21.71
C ALA A 71 6.84 -8.47 -21.55
N ALA A 72 7.66 -9.11 -20.72
CA ALA A 72 7.56 -10.53 -20.42
C ALA A 72 6.28 -10.85 -19.61
N ASP A 73 5.90 -9.97 -18.68
CA ASP A 73 4.68 -10.10 -17.89
C ASP A 73 3.42 -9.81 -18.73
N ASP A 74 3.47 -8.83 -19.63
CA ASP A 74 2.41 -8.58 -20.63
C ASP A 74 2.21 -9.80 -21.55
N ALA A 75 3.30 -10.42 -22.00
CA ALA A 75 3.23 -11.64 -22.81
C ALA A 75 2.62 -12.81 -22.02
N ARG A 76 2.98 -12.96 -20.73
CA ARG A 76 2.38 -13.95 -19.83
C ARG A 76 0.87 -13.73 -19.66
N ALA A 77 0.47 -12.50 -19.35
CA ALA A 77 -0.93 -12.14 -19.13
C ALA A 77 -1.78 -12.39 -20.39
N SER A 78 -1.27 -11.94 -21.54
CA SER A 78 -1.91 -12.14 -22.84
C SER A 78 -2.03 -13.63 -23.22
N GLY A 79 -1.01 -14.43 -22.91
CA GLY A 79 -1.03 -15.88 -23.11
C GLY A 79 -2.10 -16.56 -22.25
N GLY A 80 -2.15 -16.26 -20.95
CA GLY A 80 -3.16 -16.80 -20.04
C GLY A 80 -4.59 -16.41 -20.43
N MET A 81 -4.81 -15.18 -20.90
CA MET A 81 -6.11 -14.73 -21.43
C MET A 81 -6.57 -15.58 -22.62
N LEU A 82 -5.67 -15.85 -23.56
CA LEU A 82 -5.97 -16.67 -24.74
C LEU A 82 -6.25 -18.13 -24.38
N GLU A 83 -5.55 -18.69 -23.39
CA GLU A 83 -5.83 -20.04 -22.87
C GLU A 83 -7.20 -20.12 -22.19
N ALA A 84 -7.54 -19.13 -21.36
CA ALA A 84 -8.85 -19.03 -20.72
C ALA A 84 -9.98 -18.86 -21.76
N ALA A 85 -9.77 -18.01 -22.78
CA ALA A 85 -10.71 -17.84 -23.88
C ALA A 85 -10.90 -19.16 -24.66
N ALA A 86 -9.82 -19.86 -24.97
CA ALA A 86 -9.88 -21.16 -25.64
C ALA A 86 -10.66 -22.20 -24.81
N ALA A 87 -10.44 -22.25 -23.50
CA ALA A 87 -11.17 -23.14 -22.61
C ALA A 87 -12.68 -22.82 -22.59
N THR A 88 -13.05 -21.54 -22.52
CA THR A 88 -14.44 -21.09 -22.59
C THR A 88 -15.10 -21.45 -23.93
N LEU A 89 -14.41 -21.20 -25.05
CA LEU A 89 -14.90 -21.55 -26.38
C LEU A 89 -15.10 -23.07 -26.54
N ARG A 90 -14.19 -23.90 -26.02
CA ARG A 90 -14.33 -25.37 -26.05
C ARG A 90 -15.49 -25.86 -25.19
N ARG A 91 -15.67 -25.31 -23.98
CA ARG A 91 -16.83 -25.61 -23.13
C ARG A 91 -18.13 -25.25 -23.83
N HIS A 92 -18.20 -24.06 -24.43
CA HIS A 92 -19.37 -23.62 -25.18
C HIS A 92 -19.63 -24.50 -26.43
N ALA A 93 -18.59 -24.91 -27.15
CA ALA A 93 -18.71 -25.84 -28.27
C ALA A 93 -19.27 -27.20 -27.83
N SER A 94 -18.85 -27.72 -26.67
CA SER A 94 -19.37 -28.97 -26.11
C SER A 94 -20.85 -28.83 -25.74
N ALA A 95 -21.20 -27.79 -24.98
CA ALA A 95 -22.58 -27.51 -24.60
C ALA A 95 -23.48 -27.33 -25.82
N LEU A 96 -23.00 -26.63 -26.86
CA LEU A 96 -23.72 -26.42 -28.10
C LEU A 96 -23.96 -27.75 -28.86
N ARG A 97 -22.98 -28.67 -28.88
CA ARG A 97 -23.17 -30.01 -29.48
C ARG A 97 -24.24 -30.80 -28.73
N GLU A 98 -24.22 -30.78 -27.40
CA GLU A 98 -25.18 -31.50 -26.56
C GLU A 98 -26.61 -30.98 -26.79
N VAL A 99 -26.83 -29.66 -26.77
CA VAL A 99 -28.15 -29.08 -27.02
C VAL A 99 -28.61 -29.25 -28.48
N GLN A 100 -27.70 -29.20 -29.45
CA GLN A 100 -28.02 -29.49 -30.86
C GLN A 100 -28.41 -30.94 -31.08
N ALA A 101 -27.71 -31.89 -30.45
CA ALA A 101 -28.05 -33.31 -30.50
C ALA A 101 -29.40 -33.59 -29.83
N ALA A 102 -29.67 -32.99 -28.68
CA ALA A 102 -30.96 -33.10 -27.99
C ALA A 102 -32.11 -32.52 -28.84
N ALA A 103 -31.91 -31.35 -29.47
CA ALA A 103 -32.89 -30.75 -30.36
C ALA A 103 -33.13 -31.60 -31.62
N ALA A 104 -32.07 -32.16 -32.23
CA ALA A 104 -32.19 -33.04 -33.39
C ALA A 104 -32.96 -34.32 -33.05
N SER A 105 -32.64 -34.98 -31.92
CA SER A 105 -33.39 -36.14 -31.42
C SER A 105 -34.85 -35.79 -31.16
N ALA A 106 -35.14 -34.63 -30.55
CA ALA A 106 -36.51 -34.18 -30.34
C ALA A 106 -37.27 -33.95 -31.66
N LEU A 107 -36.62 -33.43 -32.71
CA LEU A 107 -37.24 -33.27 -34.03
C LEU A 107 -37.52 -34.62 -34.71
N THR A 108 -36.61 -35.59 -34.60
CA THR A 108 -36.82 -36.97 -35.08
C THR A 108 -37.98 -37.63 -34.35
N ASP A 109 -37.98 -37.59 -33.02
CA ASP A 109 -39.04 -38.17 -32.18
C ASP A 109 -40.40 -37.53 -32.49
N ARG A 110 -40.43 -36.22 -32.73
CA ARG A 110 -41.64 -35.50 -33.16
C ARG A 110 -42.10 -35.99 -34.52
N ALA A 111 -41.22 -36.11 -35.51
CA ALA A 111 -41.58 -36.58 -36.85
C ALA A 111 -42.17 -38.00 -36.81
N GLU A 112 -41.57 -38.88 -36.00
CA GLU A 112 -42.08 -40.24 -35.77
C GLU A 112 -43.43 -40.23 -35.04
N ALA A 113 -43.59 -39.40 -34.01
CA ALA A 113 -44.84 -39.27 -33.27
C ALA A 113 -45.97 -38.69 -34.13
N VAL A 114 -45.68 -37.70 -35.00
CA VAL A 114 -46.65 -37.16 -35.98
C VAL A 114 -47.04 -38.22 -37.00
N ALA A 115 -46.08 -39.00 -37.51
CA ALA A 115 -46.38 -40.10 -38.43
C ALA A 115 -47.27 -41.17 -37.76
N ARG A 116 -47.01 -41.48 -36.48
CA ARG A 116 -47.89 -42.35 -35.67
C ARG A 116 -49.25 -41.74 -35.46
N GLU A 117 -49.34 -40.44 -35.17
CA GLU A 117 -50.60 -39.72 -34.99
C GLU A 117 -51.45 -39.80 -36.26
N VAL A 118 -50.89 -39.50 -37.44
CA VAL A 118 -51.58 -39.56 -38.73
C VAL A 118 -52.10 -40.98 -39.02
N ARG A 119 -51.27 -42.00 -38.77
CA ARG A 119 -51.68 -43.40 -38.92
C ARG A 119 -52.84 -43.76 -38.01
N TRP A 120 -52.72 -43.49 -36.70
CA TRP A 120 -53.76 -43.83 -35.72
C TRP A 120 -55.03 -43.00 -35.89
N GLN A 121 -54.92 -41.77 -36.39
CA GLN A 121 -56.06 -40.94 -36.77
C GLN A 121 -56.82 -41.59 -37.93
N ALA A 122 -56.12 -42.03 -38.98
CA ALA A 122 -56.73 -42.74 -40.10
C ALA A 122 -57.38 -44.06 -39.66
N GLU A 123 -56.75 -44.82 -38.75
CA GLU A 123 -57.31 -46.05 -38.19
C GLU A 123 -58.53 -45.79 -37.29
N ALA A 124 -58.51 -44.73 -36.47
CA ALA A 124 -59.67 -44.33 -35.68
C ALA A 124 -60.84 -43.90 -36.56
N ASP A 125 -60.57 -43.14 -37.63
CA ASP A 125 -61.60 -42.71 -38.58
C ASP A 125 -62.17 -43.89 -39.38
N GLU A 126 -61.35 -44.87 -39.74
CA GLU A 126 -61.80 -46.11 -40.38
C GLU A 126 -62.61 -47.01 -39.41
N ALA A 127 -62.18 -47.12 -38.16
CA ALA A 127 -62.91 -47.83 -37.12
C ALA A 127 -64.26 -47.16 -36.83
N ARG A 128 -64.33 -45.83 -36.83
CA ARG A 128 -65.60 -45.07 -36.73
C ARG A 128 -66.52 -45.35 -37.90
N ARG A 129 -66.01 -45.29 -39.15
CA ARG A 129 -66.78 -45.62 -40.36
C ARG A 129 -67.33 -47.06 -40.29
N SER A 130 -66.50 -48.02 -39.89
CA SER A 130 -66.88 -49.41 -39.73
C SER A 130 -67.93 -49.62 -38.65
N THR A 131 -67.78 -48.96 -37.50
CA THR A 131 -68.77 -49.00 -36.40
C THR A 131 -70.11 -48.41 -36.84
N TRP A 132 -70.08 -47.32 -37.61
CA TRP A 132 -71.29 -46.69 -38.16
C TRP A 132 -72.00 -47.59 -39.18
N ASN A 133 -71.24 -48.25 -40.06
CA ASN A 133 -71.77 -49.21 -41.03
C ASN A 133 -72.39 -50.45 -40.36
N VAL A 134 -71.77 -50.97 -39.29
CA VAL A 134 -72.32 -52.08 -38.49
C VAL A 134 -73.60 -51.64 -37.74
N ALA A 135 -73.64 -50.41 -37.20
CA ALA A 135 -74.83 -49.86 -36.57
C ALA A 135 -76.00 -49.69 -37.56
N LEU A 136 -75.73 -49.26 -38.79
CA LEU A 136 -76.73 -49.15 -39.85
C LEU A 136 -77.22 -50.51 -40.36
N ALA A 137 -76.32 -51.48 -40.54
CA ALA A 137 -76.67 -52.84 -40.96
C ALA A 137 -77.47 -53.61 -39.88
N GLY A 138 -77.11 -53.42 -38.60
CA GLY A 138 -77.88 -53.95 -37.46
C GLY A 138 -79.28 -53.33 -37.34
N GLY A 139 -79.41 -52.03 -37.61
CA GLY A 139 -80.70 -51.34 -37.64
C GLY A 139 -81.63 -51.84 -38.77
N ALA A 140 -81.08 -52.17 -39.94
CA ALA A 140 -81.83 -52.72 -41.07
C ALA A 140 -82.33 -54.17 -40.82
N ALA A 141 -81.56 -54.98 -40.08
CA ALA A 141 -81.95 -56.34 -39.70
C ALA A 141 -83.09 -56.35 -38.65
N THR A 142 -83.20 -55.32 -37.81
CA THR A 142 -84.33 -55.17 -36.87
C THR A 142 -85.59 -54.53 -37.48
N ALA A 143 -85.51 -53.96 -38.68
CA ALA A 143 -86.64 -53.30 -39.35
C ALA A 143 -87.45 -54.22 -40.28
N SER A 144 -87.07 -55.49 -40.44
CA SER A 144 -87.77 -56.46 -41.29
C SER A 144 -88.32 -57.65 -40.48
N ALA A 145 -89.35 -57.37 -39.68
CA ALA A 145 -90.32 -58.38 -39.26
C ALA A 145 -91.70 -57.77 -38.99
N PRO A 146 -92.64 -57.79 -39.95
CA PRO A 146 -94.03 -58.07 -39.66
C PRO A 146 -94.26 -59.57 -39.83
N GLY A 147 -94.61 -60.24 -38.73
CA GLY A 147 -95.20 -61.56 -38.79
C GLY A 147 -96.58 -61.48 -39.43
N THR A 148 -96.76 -62.13 -40.57
CA THR A 148 -98.00 -62.81 -40.91
C THR A 148 -97.73 -64.05 -41.75
N ALA A 149 -98.07 -65.19 -41.12
CA ALA A 149 -98.56 -66.44 -41.69
C ALA A 149 -97.72 -67.22 -42.72
N TRP A 150 -97.20 -68.34 -42.21
CA TRP A 150 -97.07 -69.61 -42.90
C TRP A 150 -98.19 -69.93 -43.91
N SER A 151 -97.81 -70.41 -45.09
CA SER A 151 -98.06 -71.82 -45.47
C SER A 151 -97.25 -72.23 -46.72
N GLY A 152 -96.60 -73.39 -46.61
CA GLY A 152 -96.40 -74.38 -47.68
C GLY A 152 -95.59 -74.00 -48.92
N VAL A 153 -94.39 -74.57 -49.05
CA VAL A 153 -94.05 -75.65 -50.02
C VAL A 153 -92.52 -75.72 -50.17
N ALA A 154 -92.02 -76.95 -50.02
CA ALA A 154 -90.63 -77.34 -50.06
C ALA A 154 -90.02 -77.24 -51.47
N TRP A 155 -88.77 -76.75 -51.59
CA TRP A 155 -87.79 -77.25 -52.56
C TRP A 155 -86.42 -77.35 -51.90
N SER A 156 -85.93 -78.57 -51.86
CA SER A 156 -84.64 -79.01 -51.36
C SER A 156 -83.53 -78.87 -52.41
N GLY A 157 -82.35 -78.47 -51.96
CA GLY A 157 -81.08 -79.01 -52.45
C GLY A 157 -80.31 -78.15 -53.46
N VAL A 158 -79.36 -77.35 -52.97
CA VAL A 158 -77.98 -77.28 -53.48
C VAL A 158 -77.07 -76.88 -52.31
N ALA A 159 -76.11 -77.73 -51.95
CA ALA A 159 -75.05 -77.40 -51.03
C ALA A 159 -73.98 -76.57 -51.76
N TRP A 160 -73.66 -75.38 -51.25
CA TRP A 160 -72.48 -74.60 -51.62
C TRP A 160 -71.48 -74.65 -50.46
N PRO A 161 -70.24 -75.15 -50.65
CA PRO A 161 -69.18 -75.05 -49.67
C PRO A 161 -68.45 -73.71 -49.85
N GLY A 162 -68.43 -72.89 -48.80
CA GLY A 162 -67.64 -71.66 -48.75
C GLY A 162 -68.47 -70.38 -48.67
N ALA A 163 -69.04 -70.11 -47.50
CA ALA A 163 -69.41 -68.75 -47.11
C ALA A 163 -68.65 -68.43 -45.82
N ALA A 164 -67.71 -67.50 -45.95
CA ALA A 164 -66.87 -66.97 -44.90
C ALA A 164 -67.69 -66.50 -43.69
N THR A 165 -67.04 -66.53 -42.53
CA THR A 165 -67.37 -65.75 -41.34
C THR A 165 -68.13 -64.47 -41.67
N LEU A 166 -69.33 -64.33 -41.11
CA LEU A 166 -70.14 -63.12 -41.17
C LEU A 166 -69.28 -61.87 -40.87
N PRO A 167 -69.39 -60.80 -41.67
CA PRO A 167 -68.69 -59.55 -41.41
C PRO A 167 -69.41 -58.79 -40.30
N GLY A 168 -68.71 -58.55 -39.18
CA GLY A 168 -69.02 -57.49 -38.22
C GLY A 168 -69.60 -57.96 -36.89
N ASP A 169 -68.75 -58.38 -35.96
CA ASP A 169 -69.08 -58.33 -34.54
C ASP A 169 -68.97 -56.86 -34.05
N PRO A 170 -70.08 -56.21 -33.63
CA PRO A 170 -70.05 -54.84 -33.14
C PRO A 170 -69.12 -54.65 -31.94
N GLY A 171 -68.94 -55.67 -31.10
CA GLY A 171 -67.99 -55.64 -29.98
C GLY A 171 -66.54 -55.47 -30.45
N HIS A 172 -66.18 -56.11 -31.57
CA HIS A 172 -64.85 -56.03 -32.16
C HIS A 172 -64.56 -54.64 -32.77
N ALA A 173 -65.56 -54.02 -33.41
CA ALA A 173 -65.42 -52.67 -33.97
C ALA A 173 -65.22 -51.61 -32.88
N HIS A 174 -65.96 -51.70 -31.77
CA HIS A 174 -65.80 -50.82 -30.62
C HIS A 174 -64.44 -50.96 -29.93
N LEU A 175 -63.94 -52.18 -29.74
CA LEU A 175 -62.62 -52.42 -29.15
C LEU A 175 -61.49 -51.88 -30.03
N ARG A 176 -61.61 -51.98 -31.36
CA ARG A 176 -60.64 -51.39 -32.31
C ARG A 176 -60.63 -49.87 -32.26
N LEU A 177 -61.79 -49.23 -32.17
CA LEU A 177 -61.88 -47.77 -32.02
C LEU A 177 -61.23 -47.30 -30.71
N ALA A 178 -61.59 -47.93 -29.58
CA ALA A 178 -61.02 -47.56 -28.28
C ALA A 178 -59.51 -47.78 -28.21
N ALA A 179 -58.98 -48.81 -28.88
CA ALA A 179 -57.54 -49.02 -29.02
C ALA A 179 -56.88 -47.92 -29.87
N ALA A 180 -57.43 -47.61 -31.04
CA ALA A 180 -56.90 -46.57 -31.92
C ALA A 180 -56.94 -45.17 -31.26
N GLU A 181 -57.97 -44.86 -30.47
CA GLU A 181 -58.07 -43.59 -29.75
C GLU A 181 -57.04 -43.47 -28.61
N ARG A 182 -56.73 -44.57 -27.91
CA ARG A 182 -55.63 -44.59 -26.91
C ARG A 182 -54.27 -44.38 -27.56
N GLU A 183 -54.00 -45.07 -28.66
CA GLU A 183 -52.75 -44.93 -29.39
C GLU A 183 -52.60 -43.54 -30.04
N LEU A 184 -53.70 -42.96 -30.51
CA LEU A 184 -53.75 -41.58 -30.98
C LEU A 184 -53.43 -40.59 -29.85
N ALA A 185 -54.01 -40.80 -28.66
CA ALA A 185 -53.72 -39.96 -27.49
C ALA A 185 -52.24 -40.08 -27.05
N ALA A 186 -51.67 -41.28 -27.09
CA ALA A 186 -50.26 -41.51 -26.81
C ALA A 186 -49.35 -40.82 -27.84
N ALA A 187 -49.66 -40.93 -29.14
CA ALA A 187 -48.91 -40.24 -30.19
C ALA A 187 -48.93 -38.71 -30.02
N ARG A 188 -50.07 -38.12 -29.66
CA ARG A 188 -50.19 -36.68 -29.35
C ARG A 188 -49.37 -36.28 -28.12
N ALA A 189 -49.37 -37.11 -27.07
CA ALA A 189 -48.56 -36.89 -25.89
C ALA A 189 -47.06 -36.93 -26.23
N ASP A 190 -46.65 -37.86 -27.09
CA ASP A 190 -45.26 -37.98 -27.58
C ASP A 190 -44.84 -36.77 -28.42
N VAL A 191 -45.72 -36.23 -29.28
CA VAL A 191 -45.50 -34.97 -30.00
C VAL A 191 -45.27 -33.83 -29.01
N ALA A 192 -46.15 -33.66 -28.02
CA ALA A 192 -46.02 -32.60 -27.02
C ALA A 192 -44.74 -32.73 -26.18
N ALA A 193 -44.35 -33.95 -25.81
CA ALA A 193 -43.12 -34.22 -25.07
C ALA A 193 -41.86 -33.93 -25.90
N ALA A 194 -41.87 -34.28 -27.19
CA ALA A 194 -40.79 -33.94 -28.12
C ALA A 194 -40.65 -32.42 -28.30
N GLU A 195 -41.76 -31.69 -28.44
CA GLU A 195 -41.73 -30.22 -28.52
C GLU A 195 -41.23 -29.57 -27.23
N ALA A 196 -41.64 -30.08 -26.05
CA ALA A 196 -41.14 -29.59 -24.77
C ALA A 196 -39.62 -29.79 -24.63
N ARG A 197 -39.10 -30.96 -25.04
CA ARG A 197 -37.65 -31.21 -25.07
C ARG A 197 -36.90 -30.29 -26.03
N TRP A 198 -37.46 -30.03 -27.21
CA TRP A 198 -36.85 -29.06 -28.15
C TRP A 198 -36.81 -27.64 -27.56
N ARG A 199 -37.88 -27.18 -26.90
CA ARG A 199 -37.91 -25.87 -26.21
C ARG A 199 -36.87 -25.78 -25.10
N ALA A 200 -36.76 -26.83 -24.27
CA ALA A 200 -35.73 -26.90 -23.24
C ALA A 200 -34.30 -26.87 -23.82
N ALA A 201 -34.06 -27.55 -24.95
CA ALA A 201 -32.77 -27.50 -25.65
C ALA A 201 -32.46 -26.10 -26.21
N ARG A 202 -33.47 -25.40 -26.75
CA ARG A 202 -33.34 -24.00 -27.20
C ARG A 202 -32.97 -23.07 -26.03
N ASP A 203 -33.69 -23.16 -24.92
CA ASP A 203 -33.42 -22.32 -23.74
C ASP A 203 -32.04 -22.62 -23.16
N GLY A 204 -31.64 -23.91 -23.13
CA GLY A 204 -30.30 -24.34 -22.74
C GLY A 204 -29.19 -23.77 -23.64
N LYS A 205 -29.44 -23.69 -24.95
CA LYS A 205 -28.52 -23.02 -25.89
C LYS A 205 -28.38 -21.53 -25.58
N ASP A 206 -29.50 -20.83 -25.39
CA ASP A 206 -29.51 -19.39 -25.14
C ASP A 206 -28.76 -19.06 -23.84
N GLU A 207 -28.99 -19.85 -22.79
CA GLU A 207 -28.27 -19.72 -21.51
C GLU A 207 -26.77 -20.00 -21.64
N ALA A 208 -26.38 -21.10 -22.28
CA ALA A 208 -24.97 -21.42 -22.50
C ALA A 208 -24.26 -20.34 -23.35
N SER A 209 -24.97 -19.70 -24.28
CA SER A 209 -24.44 -18.60 -25.09
C SER A 209 -24.24 -17.33 -24.27
N ARG A 210 -25.19 -16.99 -23.38
CA ARG A 210 -25.05 -15.86 -22.44
C ARG A 210 -23.87 -16.05 -21.49
N GLN A 211 -23.72 -17.24 -20.91
CA GLN A 211 -22.61 -17.57 -20.01
C GLN A 211 -21.25 -17.46 -20.73
N ALA A 212 -21.14 -18.00 -21.95
CA ALA A 212 -19.92 -17.89 -22.74
C ALA A 212 -19.59 -16.44 -23.10
N ALA A 213 -20.59 -15.63 -23.48
CA ALA A 213 -20.41 -14.22 -23.80
C ALA A 213 -19.96 -13.41 -22.58
N ALA A 214 -20.56 -13.65 -21.41
CA ALA A 214 -20.18 -12.98 -20.16
C ALA A 214 -18.74 -13.33 -19.74
N ALA A 215 -18.37 -14.61 -19.80
CA ALA A 215 -17.01 -15.06 -19.53
C ALA A 215 -15.99 -14.43 -20.51
N LEU A 216 -16.28 -14.39 -21.80
CA LEU A 216 -15.40 -13.75 -22.80
C LEU A 216 -15.32 -12.23 -22.62
N ALA A 217 -16.41 -11.57 -22.24
CA ALA A 217 -16.41 -10.14 -21.93
C ALA A 217 -15.58 -9.84 -20.68
N SER A 218 -15.58 -10.72 -19.68
CA SER A 218 -14.75 -10.57 -18.48
C SER A 218 -13.25 -10.66 -18.79
N LEU A 219 -12.87 -11.50 -19.76
CA LEU A 219 -11.50 -11.60 -20.26
C LEU A 219 -11.07 -10.36 -21.05
N ALA A 220 -12.01 -9.54 -21.53
CA ALA A 220 -11.69 -8.28 -22.20
C ALA A 220 -11.26 -7.18 -21.22
N ASP A 221 -11.43 -7.37 -19.90
CA ASP A 221 -10.88 -6.48 -18.89
C ASP A 221 -9.36 -6.71 -18.76
N VAL A 222 -8.61 -6.03 -19.62
CA VAL A 222 -7.16 -6.15 -19.74
C VAL A 222 -6.45 -5.85 -18.41
N ARG A 223 -6.98 -4.91 -17.61
CA ARG A 223 -6.38 -4.55 -16.32
C ARG A 223 -6.57 -5.65 -15.29
N ALA A 224 -7.79 -6.16 -15.13
CA ALA A 224 -8.05 -7.29 -14.24
C ALA A 224 -7.21 -8.53 -14.62
N MET A 225 -7.08 -8.81 -15.92
CA MET A 225 -6.21 -9.87 -16.43
C MET A 225 -4.73 -9.64 -16.08
N ARG A 226 -4.22 -8.42 -16.27
CA ARG A 226 -2.84 -8.07 -15.90
C ARG A 226 -2.60 -8.21 -14.39
N ALA A 227 -3.56 -7.80 -13.56
CA ALA A 227 -3.46 -7.89 -12.11
C ALA A 227 -3.40 -9.37 -11.66
N VAL A 228 -4.27 -10.22 -12.21
CA VAL A 228 -4.25 -11.67 -11.99
C VAL A 228 -2.93 -12.30 -12.45
N ALA A 229 -2.43 -11.92 -13.62
CA ALA A 229 -1.18 -12.44 -14.15
C ALA A 229 0.05 -12.02 -13.32
N ALA A 230 0.09 -10.76 -12.87
CA ALA A 230 1.13 -10.23 -11.99
C ALA A 230 1.14 -10.94 -10.63
N ALA A 231 -0.04 -11.24 -10.08
CA ALA A 231 -0.19 -12.01 -8.85
C ALA A 231 0.02 -13.53 -9.04
N GLY A 232 0.12 -14.01 -10.28
CA GLY A 232 0.20 -15.44 -10.58
C GLY A 232 -1.08 -16.23 -10.25
N ALA A 233 -2.22 -15.56 -10.17
CA ALA A 233 -3.52 -16.15 -9.85
C ALA A 233 -4.19 -16.81 -11.09
N ASP A 234 -5.20 -17.64 -10.84
CA ASP A 234 -5.98 -18.31 -11.89
C ASP A 234 -7.04 -17.36 -12.50
N PRO A 235 -7.06 -17.16 -13.84
CA PRO A 235 -8.06 -16.31 -14.50
C PRO A 235 -9.49 -16.88 -14.49
N THR A 236 -9.72 -18.15 -14.12
CA THR A 236 -11.08 -18.74 -14.17
C THR A 236 -12.11 -18.03 -13.29
N GLY A 237 -11.67 -17.27 -12.27
CA GLY A 237 -12.52 -16.51 -11.34
C GLY A 237 -12.88 -15.08 -11.76
N LEU A 238 -12.35 -14.57 -12.88
CA LEU A 238 -12.42 -13.15 -13.26
C LEU A 238 -13.83 -12.58 -13.32
N GLU A 239 -14.80 -13.31 -13.88
CA GLU A 239 -16.19 -12.85 -13.97
C GLU A 239 -16.82 -12.70 -12.58
N ALA A 240 -16.57 -13.66 -11.69
CA ALA A 240 -17.07 -13.63 -10.32
C ALA A 240 -16.43 -12.49 -9.51
N SER A 241 -15.11 -12.32 -9.63
CA SER A 241 -14.36 -11.23 -8.99
C SER A 241 -14.81 -9.86 -9.50
N GLY A 242 -14.95 -9.68 -10.82
CA GLY A 242 -15.42 -8.43 -11.41
C GLY A 242 -16.88 -8.12 -11.07
N THR A 243 -17.74 -9.14 -10.96
CA THR A 243 -19.13 -8.96 -10.51
C THR A 243 -19.20 -8.57 -9.03
N ALA A 244 -18.39 -9.21 -8.19
CA ALA A 244 -18.27 -8.84 -6.78
C ALA A 244 -17.75 -7.40 -6.61
N ALA A 245 -16.75 -6.98 -7.40
CA ALA A 245 -16.23 -5.62 -7.39
C ALA A 245 -17.27 -4.60 -7.80
N ARG A 246 -17.97 -4.81 -8.93
CA ARG A 246 -19.09 -3.94 -9.35
C ARG A 246 -20.20 -3.87 -8.31
N HIS A 247 -20.49 -4.99 -7.63
CA HIS A 247 -21.44 -5.01 -6.53
C HIS A 247 -20.95 -4.15 -5.36
N ALA A 248 -19.68 -4.29 -4.93
CA ALA A 248 -19.08 -3.47 -3.89
C ALA A 248 -19.16 -1.98 -4.20
N VAL A 249 -18.78 -1.58 -5.42
CA VAL A 249 -18.85 -0.19 -5.90
C VAL A 249 -20.29 0.34 -5.86
N ALA A 250 -21.27 -0.45 -6.30
CA ALA A 250 -22.68 -0.07 -6.27
C ALA A 250 -23.24 0.09 -4.83
N LEU A 251 -22.61 -0.52 -3.83
CA LEU A 251 -22.97 -0.35 -2.43
C LEU A 251 -22.41 0.93 -1.83
N LEU A 252 -21.28 1.49 -2.31
CA LEU A 252 -20.61 2.64 -1.69
C LEU A 252 -21.53 3.87 -1.54
N PRO A 253 -22.22 4.37 -2.58
CA PRO A 253 -23.08 5.56 -2.43
C PRO A 253 -24.26 5.31 -1.49
N ARG A 254 -24.77 4.07 -1.47
CA ARG A 254 -25.89 3.64 -0.62
C ARG A 254 -25.47 3.54 0.84
N ALA A 255 -24.28 3.01 1.12
CA ALA A 255 -23.69 2.97 2.45
C ALA A 255 -23.35 4.38 2.98
N ALA A 256 -22.94 5.28 2.10
CA ALA A 256 -22.65 6.67 2.43
C ALA A 256 -23.91 7.47 2.80
N SER A 257 -24.95 7.41 1.96
CA SER A 257 -26.08 8.36 2.01
C SER A 257 -27.48 7.76 1.86
N GLY A 258 -27.61 6.45 1.62
CA GLY A 258 -28.89 5.81 1.28
C GLY A 258 -29.68 5.29 2.49
N GLY A 259 -30.97 5.61 2.55
CA GLY A 259 -31.91 5.03 3.53
C GLY A 259 -31.80 5.63 4.94
N ASP A 260 -32.35 4.91 5.92
CA ASP A 260 -32.21 5.26 7.34
C ASP A 260 -30.85 4.79 7.91
N GLU A 261 -30.52 5.22 9.14
CA GLU A 261 -29.21 4.91 9.75
C GLU A 261 -28.99 3.40 9.98
N ALA A 262 -30.05 2.65 10.25
CA ALA A 262 -29.95 1.20 10.42
C ALA A 262 -29.55 0.52 9.10
N THR A 263 -30.20 0.92 8.01
CA THR A 263 -29.88 0.46 6.65
C THR A 263 -28.45 0.84 6.27
N ARG A 264 -28.01 2.08 6.54
CA ARG A 264 -26.63 2.49 6.29
C ARG A 264 -25.64 1.62 7.05
N ARG A 265 -25.84 1.41 8.36
CA ARG A 265 -24.94 0.59 9.18
C ARG A 265 -24.82 -0.85 8.65
N GLU A 266 -25.92 -1.46 8.21
CA GLU A 266 -25.91 -2.78 7.59
C GLU A 266 -25.12 -2.78 6.28
N LEU A 267 -25.39 -1.82 5.38
CA LEU A 267 -24.66 -1.68 4.12
C LEU A 267 -23.16 -1.42 4.33
N ARG A 268 -22.79 -0.62 5.35
CA ARG A 268 -21.38 -0.42 5.72
C ARG A 268 -20.73 -1.73 6.16
N ALA A 269 -21.42 -2.51 7.00
CA ALA A 269 -20.93 -3.82 7.43
C ALA A 269 -20.78 -4.78 6.24
N ASP A 270 -21.71 -4.75 5.27
CA ASP A 270 -21.63 -5.54 4.03
C ASP A 270 -20.43 -5.14 3.18
N VAL A 271 -20.21 -3.85 2.95
CA VAL A 271 -19.03 -3.35 2.22
C VAL A 271 -17.75 -3.80 2.91
N ARG A 272 -17.63 -3.59 4.23
CA ARG A 272 -16.44 -4.00 5.00
C ARG A 272 -16.19 -5.50 4.88
N ARG A 273 -17.22 -6.34 5.08
CA ARG A 273 -17.12 -7.81 4.93
C ARG A 273 -16.69 -8.21 3.53
N LEU A 274 -17.25 -7.58 2.50
CA LEU A 274 -16.95 -7.88 1.10
C LEU A 274 -15.50 -7.52 0.75
N LEU A 275 -15.03 -6.34 1.15
CA LEU A 275 -13.64 -5.90 0.92
C LEU A 275 -12.65 -6.81 1.65
N THR A 276 -12.89 -7.13 2.92
CA THR A 276 -12.02 -8.05 3.68
C THR A 276 -12.02 -9.46 3.10
N ALA A 277 -13.17 -10.00 2.70
CA ALA A 277 -13.26 -11.33 2.08
C ALA A 277 -12.54 -11.42 0.73
N ARG A 278 -12.24 -10.29 0.10
CA ARG A 278 -11.58 -10.18 -1.21
C ARG A 278 -10.15 -9.63 -1.12
N ALA A 279 -9.55 -9.60 0.07
CA ALA A 279 -8.21 -9.05 0.29
C ALA A 279 -7.16 -9.55 -0.72
N GLY A 280 -7.15 -10.86 -1.03
CA GLY A 280 -6.20 -11.49 -1.97
C GLY A 280 -6.75 -11.70 -3.39
N ASP A 281 -7.76 -10.95 -3.81
CA ASP A 281 -8.37 -11.06 -5.13
C ASP A 281 -7.94 -9.88 -6.04
N PRO A 282 -6.84 -10.00 -6.79
CA PRO A 282 -6.28 -8.90 -7.58
C PRO A 282 -7.23 -8.46 -8.71
N ALA A 283 -8.05 -9.37 -9.24
CA ALA A 283 -9.08 -9.05 -10.23
C ALA A 283 -10.17 -8.17 -9.63
N PHE A 284 -10.60 -8.49 -8.40
CA PHE A 284 -11.57 -7.68 -7.68
C PHE A 284 -11.05 -6.24 -7.51
N TRP A 285 -9.82 -6.08 -7.01
CA TRP A 285 -9.25 -4.76 -6.73
C TRP A 285 -8.99 -3.92 -7.98
N ALA A 286 -8.53 -4.56 -9.07
CA ALA A 286 -8.40 -3.90 -10.36
C ALA A 286 -9.74 -3.28 -10.82
N VAL A 287 -10.81 -4.09 -10.84
CA VAL A 287 -12.15 -3.64 -11.28
C VAL A 287 -12.77 -2.64 -10.31
N PHE A 288 -12.47 -2.76 -9.01
CA PHE A 288 -12.96 -1.89 -7.94
C PHE A 288 -12.39 -0.47 -8.10
N TRP A 289 -11.06 -0.33 -8.15
CA TRP A 289 -10.40 0.98 -8.24
C TRP A 289 -10.54 1.66 -9.60
N ASP A 290 -10.88 0.92 -10.66
CA ASP A 290 -11.28 1.52 -11.94
C ASP A 290 -12.62 2.29 -11.88
N ARG A 291 -13.38 2.16 -10.78
CA ARG A 291 -14.74 2.71 -10.66
C ARG A 291 -15.02 3.40 -9.33
N ALA A 292 -14.31 3.05 -8.27
CA ALA A 292 -14.40 3.70 -6.97
C ALA A 292 -13.26 4.70 -6.79
N THR A 293 -13.57 5.82 -6.16
CA THR A 293 -12.56 6.76 -5.68
C THR A 293 -12.26 6.52 -4.19
N PRO A 294 -11.09 6.95 -3.68
CA PRO A 294 -10.83 6.99 -2.25
C PRO A 294 -11.92 7.73 -1.47
N GLU A 295 -12.47 8.82 -2.02
CA GLU A 295 -13.56 9.58 -1.41
C GLU A 295 -14.84 8.76 -1.22
N ASP A 296 -15.26 8.01 -2.26
CA ASP A 296 -16.42 7.12 -2.17
C ASP A 296 -16.25 6.11 -1.03
N LEU A 297 -15.04 5.59 -0.86
CA LEU A 297 -14.71 4.66 0.21
C LEU A 297 -14.76 5.34 1.58
N TYR A 298 -14.17 6.52 1.75
CA TYR A 298 -14.21 7.25 3.01
C TYR A 298 -15.63 7.58 3.44
N LEU A 299 -16.49 8.01 2.51
CA LEU A 299 -17.89 8.31 2.78
C LEU A 299 -18.70 7.05 3.10
N ALA A 300 -18.38 5.93 2.46
CA ALA A 300 -19.05 4.67 2.68
C ALA A 300 -18.66 4.02 4.02
N ILE A 301 -17.38 3.83 4.30
CA ILE A 301 -16.91 3.02 5.44
C ILE A 301 -16.24 3.81 6.56
N GLY A 302 -15.96 5.10 6.37
CA GLY A 302 -15.49 6.00 7.42
C GLY A 302 -16.55 6.23 8.50
N PRO A 303 -16.16 6.68 9.70
CA PRO A 303 -17.14 7.00 10.74
C PRO A 303 -18.06 8.13 10.30
N SER A 304 -19.33 8.00 10.67
CA SER A 304 -20.33 9.05 10.48
C SER A 304 -20.51 9.80 11.79
N TYR A 305 -20.90 11.09 11.73
CA TYR A 305 -21.30 11.84 12.92
C TYR A 305 -22.37 11.12 13.76
N LEU A 306 -23.22 10.31 13.12
CA LEU A 306 -24.31 9.57 13.78
C LEU A 306 -23.90 8.18 14.29
N ASP A 307 -22.71 7.72 13.92
CA ASP A 307 -22.20 6.40 14.29
C ASP A 307 -20.66 6.50 14.43
N PRO A 308 -20.16 6.81 15.64
CA PRO A 308 -18.75 6.66 15.98
C PRO A 308 -18.44 5.16 16.00
N SER A 309 -18.39 4.57 14.81
CA SER A 309 -18.07 3.17 14.61
C SER A 309 -16.70 2.87 15.23
N PRO A 310 -16.46 1.62 15.67
CA PRO A 310 -15.15 1.22 16.15
C PRO A 310 -14.08 1.48 15.07
N PRO A 311 -12.80 1.65 15.49
CA PRO A 311 -11.68 1.84 14.57
C PRO A 311 -11.72 0.80 13.45
N VAL A 312 -11.26 1.22 12.26
CA VAL A 312 -11.22 0.36 11.06
C VAL A 312 -10.51 -0.95 11.43
N PRO A 313 -11.16 -2.13 11.29
CA PRO A 313 -10.56 -3.38 11.70
C PRO A 313 -9.21 -3.63 10.99
N PRO A 314 -8.19 -4.18 11.68
CA PRO A 314 -6.88 -4.44 11.09
C PRO A 314 -6.96 -5.28 9.80
N GLU A 315 -7.90 -6.22 9.73
CA GLU A 315 -8.10 -7.08 8.56
C GLU A 315 -8.59 -6.27 7.34
N LEU A 316 -9.41 -5.24 7.57
CA LEU A 316 -9.86 -4.35 6.51
C LEU A 316 -8.73 -3.42 6.07
N GLN A 317 -7.93 -2.89 7.00
CA GLN A 317 -6.76 -2.09 6.64
C GLN A 317 -5.75 -2.90 5.80
N ALA A 318 -5.47 -4.15 6.19
CA ALA A 318 -4.62 -5.05 5.43
C ALA A 318 -5.20 -5.35 4.04
N ALA A 319 -6.52 -5.58 3.94
CA ALA A 319 -7.19 -5.81 2.66
C ALA A 319 -7.10 -4.59 1.73
N LEU A 320 -7.31 -3.39 2.25
CA LEU A 320 -7.22 -2.15 1.49
C LEU A 320 -5.79 -1.87 1.01
N ARG A 321 -4.79 -2.12 1.89
CA ARG A 321 -3.38 -2.01 1.55
C ARG A 321 -3.01 -2.94 0.39
N GLN A 322 -3.30 -4.23 0.55
CA GLN A 322 -3.05 -5.24 -0.48
C GLN A 322 -3.78 -4.88 -1.78
N GLY A 323 -5.02 -4.41 -1.68
CA GLY A 323 -5.82 -4.04 -2.83
C GLY A 323 -5.28 -2.82 -3.60
N ALA A 324 -4.79 -1.81 -2.89
CA ALA A 324 -4.12 -0.66 -3.50
C ALA A 324 -2.83 -1.09 -4.21
N GLU A 325 -2.01 -1.95 -3.59
CA GLU A 325 -0.79 -2.51 -4.21
C GLU A 325 -1.12 -3.35 -5.45
N ASP A 326 -2.12 -4.23 -5.38
CA ASP A 326 -2.54 -5.09 -6.48
C ASP A 326 -2.99 -4.26 -7.69
N TRP A 327 -3.77 -3.21 -7.47
CA TRP A 327 -4.19 -2.29 -8.53
C TRP A 327 -3.00 -1.49 -9.09
N ALA A 328 -2.17 -0.92 -8.21
CA ALA A 328 -1.06 -0.04 -8.58
C ALA A 328 -0.02 -0.72 -9.48
N ARG A 329 0.17 -2.05 -9.38
CA ARG A 329 1.03 -2.82 -10.30
C ARG A 329 0.63 -2.73 -11.77
N THR A 330 -0.62 -2.34 -12.05
CA THR A 330 -1.18 -2.25 -13.42
C THR A 330 -1.65 -0.85 -13.80
N ALA A 331 -1.54 0.10 -12.86
CA ALA A 331 -1.88 1.49 -13.08
C ALA A 331 -0.75 2.21 -13.83
N SER A 332 -1.12 3.21 -14.63
CA SER A 332 -0.18 4.10 -15.29
C SER A 332 0.26 5.24 -14.37
N ASP A 333 1.39 5.89 -14.65
CA ASP A 333 1.87 7.04 -13.87
C ASP A 333 0.81 8.15 -13.66
N PRO A 334 0.02 8.56 -14.67
CA PRO A 334 -1.05 9.53 -14.46
C PRO A 334 -2.13 9.06 -13.47
N GLU A 335 -2.54 7.79 -13.55
CA GLU A 335 -3.54 7.20 -12.66
C GLU A 335 -3.00 7.08 -11.23
N LEU A 336 -1.73 6.71 -11.07
CA LEU A 336 -1.06 6.66 -9.77
C LEU A 336 -1.01 8.06 -9.12
N ARG A 337 -0.71 9.10 -9.90
CA ARG A 337 -0.72 10.49 -9.40
C ARG A 337 -2.13 10.96 -9.04
N GLU A 338 -3.12 10.63 -9.88
CA GLU A 338 -4.52 10.96 -9.60
C GLU A 338 -4.98 10.27 -8.31
N TYR A 339 -4.74 8.96 -8.18
CA TYR A 339 -5.03 8.20 -6.98
C TYR A 339 -4.35 8.77 -5.73
N GLY A 340 -3.04 9.02 -5.78
CA GLY A 340 -2.31 9.61 -4.64
C GLY A 340 -2.88 10.96 -4.20
N ARG A 341 -3.27 11.81 -5.16
CA ARG A 341 -3.94 13.09 -4.87
C ARG A 341 -5.32 12.86 -4.24
N GLU A 342 -6.13 11.98 -4.82
CA GLU A 342 -7.47 11.66 -4.35
C GLU A 342 -7.49 11.03 -2.96
N VAL A 343 -6.48 10.21 -2.61
CA VAL A 343 -6.34 9.65 -1.27
C VAL A 343 -6.28 10.76 -0.23
N VAL A 344 -5.59 11.86 -0.52
CA VAL A 344 -5.45 13.00 0.40
C VAL A 344 -6.64 13.94 0.33
N THR A 345 -7.07 14.34 -0.86
CA THR A 345 -8.18 15.30 -1.01
C THR A 345 -9.51 14.72 -0.57
N GLY A 346 -9.73 13.41 -0.81
CA GLY A 346 -10.94 12.70 -0.43
C GLY A 346 -11.17 12.61 1.09
N VAL A 347 -10.13 12.75 1.91
CA VAL A 347 -10.27 12.80 3.38
C VAL A 347 -11.20 13.95 3.82
N GLY A 348 -11.29 15.00 3.00
CA GLY A 348 -12.15 16.16 3.24
C GLY A 348 -11.65 17.05 4.38
N SER A 349 -12.30 18.20 4.59
CA SER A 349 -11.94 19.18 5.63
C SER A 349 -12.79 19.09 6.89
N TRP A 350 -13.81 18.23 6.92
CA TRP A 350 -14.76 18.13 8.03
C TRP A 350 -14.08 17.57 9.29
N PRO A 351 -14.01 18.32 10.41
CA PRO A 351 -13.25 17.90 11.60
C PRO A 351 -13.75 16.59 12.21
N LEU A 352 -15.06 16.34 12.11
CA LEU A 352 -15.68 15.12 12.63
C LEU A 352 -15.30 13.90 11.77
N GLY A 353 -14.75 12.88 12.42
CA GLY A 353 -14.31 11.64 11.76
C GLY A 353 -13.02 11.78 10.93
N LEU A 354 -12.34 12.93 11.02
CA LEU A 354 -11.16 13.22 10.20
C LEU A 354 -9.97 12.32 10.57
N SER A 355 -9.79 11.99 11.85
CA SER A 355 -8.71 11.12 12.32
C SER A 355 -8.84 9.71 11.76
N GLU A 356 -10.03 9.13 11.80
CA GLU A 356 -10.30 7.80 11.30
C GLU A 356 -10.22 7.74 9.77
N ARG A 357 -10.67 8.80 9.07
CA ARG A 357 -10.45 8.90 7.62
C ARG A 357 -8.97 9.04 7.29
N SER A 358 -8.17 9.73 8.12
CA SER A 358 -6.72 9.80 7.95
C SER A 358 -6.06 8.42 8.14
N TRP A 359 -6.50 7.62 9.11
CA TRP A 359 -6.05 6.22 9.26
C TRP A 359 -6.45 5.35 8.06
N LEU A 360 -7.65 5.54 7.51
CA LEU A 360 -8.06 4.83 6.30
C LEU A 360 -7.21 5.25 5.09
N ALA A 361 -6.95 6.55 4.95
CA ALA A 361 -6.09 7.09 3.90
C ALA A 361 -4.65 6.57 4.01
N ALA A 362 -4.12 6.45 5.23
CA ALA A 362 -2.84 5.83 5.49
C ALA A 362 -2.81 4.35 5.04
N ALA A 363 -3.90 3.60 5.24
CA ALA A 363 -4.00 2.22 4.74
C ALA A 363 -4.05 2.12 3.20
N LEU A 364 -4.52 3.17 2.52
CA LEU A 364 -4.54 3.28 1.05
C LEU A 364 -3.22 3.77 0.44
N LEU A 365 -2.26 4.20 1.26
CA LEU A 365 -0.91 4.57 0.83
C LEU A 365 0.16 3.66 1.45
N PRO A 366 0.16 2.33 1.13
CA PRO A 366 1.29 1.49 1.49
C PRO A 366 2.60 2.08 0.97
N ALA A 367 3.67 1.93 1.75
CA ALA A 367 5.01 2.43 1.39
C ALA A 367 5.56 1.79 0.10
N ASP A 368 5.09 0.60 -0.26
CA ASP A 368 5.51 -0.13 -1.46
C ASP A 368 4.75 0.29 -2.73
N LEU A 369 3.84 1.28 -2.66
CA LEU A 369 3.25 1.87 -3.86
C LEU A 369 4.33 2.56 -4.71
N PRO A 370 4.13 2.66 -6.04
CA PRO A 370 5.04 3.40 -6.90
C PRO A 370 5.22 4.87 -6.46
N ALA A 371 6.43 5.38 -6.62
CA ALA A 371 6.81 6.76 -6.24
C ALA A 371 5.83 7.84 -6.74
N ALA A 372 5.24 7.67 -7.92
CA ALA A 372 4.27 8.60 -8.50
C ALA A 372 3.05 8.86 -7.60
N ALA A 373 2.55 7.83 -6.89
CA ALA A 373 1.42 7.97 -5.98
C ALA A 373 1.80 8.78 -4.73
N HIS A 374 2.92 8.44 -4.09
CA HIS A 374 3.42 9.18 -2.94
C HIS A 374 3.80 10.62 -3.28
N ALA A 375 4.37 10.85 -4.47
CA ALA A 375 4.70 12.19 -4.95
C ALA A 375 3.45 13.08 -5.02
N ALA A 376 2.36 12.58 -5.58
CA ALA A 376 1.12 13.36 -5.70
C ALA A 376 0.36 13.47 -4.38
N ALA A 377 0.43 12.45 -3.52
CA ALA A 377 -0.10 12.51 -2.16
C ALA A 377 0.63 13.58 -1.33
N GLY A 378 1.96 13.63 -1.42
CA GLY A 378 2.77 14.67 -0.80
C GLY A 378 2.38 16.08 -1.27
N ASP A 379 2.27 16.29 -2.58
CA ASP A 379 1.81 17.58 -3.15
C ASP A 379 0.42 17.97 -2.62
N ALA A 380 -0.50 17.02 -2.55
CA ALA A 380 -1.86 17.27 -2.07
C ALA A 380 -1.89 17.59 -0.57
N LEU A 381 -1.06 16.92 0.22
CA LEU A 381 -0.96 17.17 1.66
C LEU A 381 -0.29 18.53 1.95
N ASP A 382 0.75 18.85 1.18
CA ASP A 382 1.40 20.16 1.19
C ASP A 382 0.41 21.28 0.86
N ALA A 383 -0.36 21.12 -0.22
CA ALA A 383 -1.39 22.08 -0.62
C ALA A 383 -2.47 22.25 0.46
N ARG A 384 -2.87 21.14 1.11
CA ARG A 384 -3.84 21.17 2.21
C ARG A 384 -3.34 21.98 3.39
N TRP A 385 -2.10 21.76 3.81
CA TRP A 385 -1.52 22.51 4.93
C TRP A 385 -1.30 23.98 4.59
N TRP A 386 -0.90 24.30 3.34
CA TRP A 386 -0.71 25.68 2.86
C TRP A 386 -2.00 26.50 2.77
N ALA A 387 -3.07 25.92 2.25
CA ALA A 387 -4.34 26.63 2.06
C ALA A 387 -4.86 27.24 3.38
N ARG A 388 -4.57 26.61 4.53
CA ARG A 388 -4.93 27.16 5.85
C ARG A 388 -3.96 28.22 6.36
N THR A 389 -2.67 28.11 6.05
CA THR A 389 -1.67 29.08 6.54
C THR A 389 -1.84 30.44 5.84
N ASP A 390 -2.14 30.45 4.54
CA ASP A 390 -2.37 31.68 3.79
C ASP A 390 -3.70 32.38 4.16
N GLU A 391 -4.74 31.62 4.52
CA GLU A 391 -5.99 32.17 5.07
C GLU A 391 -5.77 32.82 6.45
N GLU A 392 -4.90 32.25 7.28
CA GLU A 392 -4.52 32.83 8.58
C GLU A 392 -3.62 34.06 8.44
N ALA A 393 -2.71 34.08 7.45
CA ALA A 393 -1.76 35.17 7.24
C ALA A 393 -2.36 36.42 6.58
N ASN A 394 -3.38 36.27 5.73
CA ASN A 394 -3.92 37.37 4.91
C ASN A 394 -5.06 38.18 5.55
N GLY A 395 -5.53 37.85 6.76
CA GLY A 395 -6.39 38.73 7.57
C GLY A 395 -7.77 39.14 7.01
N ASP A 396 -8.13 38.73 5.79
CA ASP A 396 -9.39 39.11 5.12
C ASP A 396 -10.56 38.14 5.42
N GLY A 397 -10.34 37.13 6.26
CA GLY A 397 -11.41 36.34 6.87
C GLY A 397 -12.08 37.11 8.01
N PRO A 398 -13.41 36.98 8.22
CA PRO A 398 -14.13 37.74 9.25
C PRO A 398 -13.49 37.50 10.63
N GLU A 399 -12.88 38.54 11.19
CA GLU A 399 -12.29 38.64 12.54
C GLU A 399 -11.98 37.27 13.19
N VAL A 400 -10.87 36.66 12.76
CA VAL A 400 -10.37 35.45 13.40
C VAL A 400 -9.63 35.88 14.66
N ALA A 401 -10.24 35.58 15.81
CA ALA A 401 -9.68 35.85 17.13
C ALA A 401 -8.25 35.25 17.29
N PRO A 402 -7.33 35.95 17.98
CA PRO A 402 -6.00 35.45 18.30
C PRO A 402 -6.15 34.20 19.18
N GLY A 403 -5.95 33.03 18.55
CA GLY A 403 -6.24 31.71 19.12
C GLY A 403 -6.37 30.60 18.07
N ARG A 404 -6.54 30.92 16.78
CA ARG A 404 -6.69 29.93 15.69
C ARG A 404 -5.40 29.40 15.04
N ALA A 405 -4.19 29.88 15.38
CA ALA A 405 -2.96 29.17 14.99
C ALA A 405 -2.96 27.69 15.50
N GLY A 406 -3.80 27.38 16.49
CA GLY A 406 -4.09 26.02 16.92
C GLY A 406 -4.85 25.16 15.89
N ASP A 407 -5.59 25.71 14.93
CA ASP A 407 -6.44 24.95 13.99
C ASP A 407 -5.62 24.31 12.86
N ALA A 408 -4.57 24.98 12.36
CA ALA A 408 -3.60 24.38 11.43
C ALA A 408 -2.81 23.24 12.11
N LEU A 409 -2.35 23.45 13.35
CA LEU A 409 -1.69 22.41 14.14
C LEU A 409 -2.64 21.24 14.49
N THR A 410 -3.93 21.55 14.67
CA THR A 410 -4.98 20.53 14.90
C THR A 410 -5.20 19.69 13.65
N ASP A 411 -5.22 20.28 12.44
CA ASP A 411 -5.30 19.49 11.21
C ASP A 411 -4.08 18.60 11.03
N ALA A 412 -2.87 19.16 11.20
CA ALA A 412 -1.63 18.40 11.09
C ALA A 412 -1.62 17.21 12.07
N THR A 413 -2.03 17.46 13.31
CA THR A 413 -2.20 16.40 14.32
C THR A 413 -3.19 15.32 13.87
N ILE A 414 -4.33 15.72 13.31
CA ILE A 414 -5.36 14.76 12.88
C ILE A 414 -4.92 13.98 11.63
N THR A 415 -4.16 14.61 10.72
CA THR A 415 -3.64 13.98 9.50
C THR A 415 -2.30 13.27 9.71
N ALA A 416 -1.80 13.16 10.94
CA ALA A 416 -0.52 12.53 11.24
C ALA A 416 -0.38 11.09 10.69
N PRO A 417 -1.41 10.22 10.73
CA PRO A 417 -1.34 8.90 10.09
C PRO A 417 -1.09 8.97 8.58
N LEU A 418 -1.74 9.92 7.91
CA LEU A 418 -1.56 10.13 6.47
C LEU A 418 -0.17 10.71 6.16
N ALA A 419 0.31 11.66 6.96
CA ALA A 419 1.66 12.21 6.84
C ALA A 419 2.73 11.11 7.02
N ALA A 420 2.57 10.25 8.02
CA ALA A 420 3.47 9.10 8.24
C ALA A 420 3.45 8.13 7.05
N ALA A 421 2.29 7.84 6.46
CA ALA A 421 2.20 6.99 5.27
C ALA A 421 2.91 7.61 4.03
N VAL A 422 2.80 8.93 3.83
CA VAL A 422 3.53 9.63 2.76
C VAL A 422 5.04 9.54 2.98
N LEU A 423 5.51 9.83 4.21
CA LEU A 423 6.92 9.75 4.58
C LEU A 423 7.46 8.32 4.49
N ALA A 424 6.66 7.32 4.84
CA ALA A 424 7.05 5.91 4.69
C ALA A 424 7.27 5.57 3.21
N GLY A 425 6.43 6.12 2.32
CA GLY A 425 6.65 6.09 0.87
C GLY A 425 7.96 6.75 0.46
N TYR A 426 8.26 7.95 0.98
CA TYR A 426 9.54 8.62 0.70
C TYR A 426 10.73 7.77 1.14
N ALA A 427 10.68 7.17 2.34
CA ALA A 427 11.72 6.27 2.83
C ALA A 427 11.95 5.05 1.93
N ARG A 428 10.93 4.59 1.18
CA ARG A 428 11.06 3.49 0.21
C ARG A 428 11.54 3.93 -1.17
N HIS A 429 11.50 5.23 -1.47
CA HIS A 429 11.87 5.81 -2.77
C HIS A 429 12.89 6.94 -2.57
N PRO A 430 14.19 6.62 -2.38
CA PRO A 430 15.22 7.61 -2.00
C PRO A 430 15.30 8.84 -2.91
N ARG A 431 15.20 8.64 -4.24
CA ARG A 431 15.14 9.75 -5.20
C ARG A 431 13.94 10.67 -4.99
N LEU A 432 12.77 10.10 -4.72
CA LEU A 432 11.58 10.88 -4.40
C LEU A 432 11.77 11.62 -3.08
N ALA A 433 12.36 10.99 -2.07
CA ALA A 433 12.64 11.64 -0.79
C ALA A 433 13.55 12.86 -0.98
N LEU A 434 14.64 12.73 -1.73
CA LEU A 434 15.53 13.84 -2.05
C LEU A 434 14.77 14.95 -2.79
N ASP A 435 14.07 14.63 -3.87
CA ASP A 435 13.36 15.61 -4.70
C ASP A 435 12.26 16.37 -3.92
N ARG A 436 11.67 15.76 -2.87
CA ARG A 436 10.57 16.34 -2.08
C ARG A 436 11.01 17.03 -0.79
N LEU A 437 12.01 16.49 -0.10
CA LEU A 437 12.52 17.06 1.14
C LEU A 437 13.57 18.13 0.86
N ALA A 438 14.33 18.00 -0.23
CA ALA A 438 15.40 18.90 -0.65
C ALA A 438 15.16 19.49 -2.05
N PRO A 439 14.05 20.23 -2.28
CA PRO A 439 13.86 20.94 -3.54
C PRO A 439 15.02 21.93 -3.80
N THR A 440 15.25 22.27 -5.06
CA THR A 440 16.47 23.03 -5.48
C THR A 440 16.58 24.44 -4.89
N ALA A 441 15.48 25.02 -4.41
CA ALA A 441 15.47 26.36 -3.82
C ALA A 441 15.51 26.28 -2.29
N ASP A 442 16.50 26.94 -1.68
CA ASP A 442 16.75 26.94 -0.23
C ASP A 442 15.51 27.27 0.62
N ASP A 443 14.79 28.34 0.27
CA ASP A 443 13.52 28.72 0.93
C ASP A 443 12.43 27.63 0.86
N GLN A 444 12.46 26.78 -0.16
CA GLN A 444 11.55 25.64 -0.26
C GLN A 444 12.01 24.49 0.64
N VAL A 445 13.32 24.24 0.77
CA VAL A 445 13.88 23.27 1.72
C VAL A 445 13.52 23.66 3.14
N ALA A 446 13.79 24.90 3.55
CA ALA A 446 13.45 25.42 4.88
C ALA A 446 11.95 25.30 5.22
N ARG A 447 11.08 25.46 4.21
CA ARG A 447 9.63 25.25 4.38
C ARG A 447 9.26 23.79 4.48
N SER A 448 9.87 22.94 3.65
CA SER A 448 9.67 21.49 3.67
C SER A 448 10.12 20.89 5.00
N THR A 449 11.30 21.25 5.51
CA THR A 449 11.82 20.72 6.79
C THR A 449 10.98 21.15 7.98
N ARG A 450 10.61 22.43 8.09
CA ARG A 450 9.70 22.90 9.16
C ARG A 450 8.36 22.17 9.12
N ARG A 451 7.88 21.83 7.94
CA ARG A 451 6.63 21.10 7.78
C ARG A 451 6.75 19.63 8.15
N TRP A 452 7.80 18.93 7.75
CA TRP A 452 7.87 17.49 7.95
C TRP A 452 8.53 17.11 9.27
N PHE A 453 9.40 17.98 9.79
CA PHE A 453 10.21 17.75 10.98
C PHE A 453 9.98 18.77 12.09
N GLY A 454 9.38 19.94 11.80
CA GLY A 454 9.23 21.06 12.73
C GLY A 454 8.00 21.04 13.64
N TRP A 455 7.29 19.91 13.75
CA TRP A 455 6.19 19.75 14.68
C TRP A 455 6.05 18.29 15.14
N VAL A 456 5.33 18.10 16.24
CA VAL A 456 4.95 16.77 16.76
C VAL A 456 3.43 16.71 16.96
N PRO A 457 2.74 15.66 16.46
CA PRO A 457 1.32 15.49 16.72
C PRO A 457 1.04 15.36 18.23
N ARG A 458 -0.12 15.85 18.69
CA ARG A 458 -0.56 15.55 20.07
C ARG A 458 -0.73 14.04 20.23
N GLY A 459 0.06 13.45 21.13
CA GLY A 459 0.13 11.99 21.34
C GLY A 459 1.30 11.31 20.61
N GLY A 460 2.14 12.06 19.89
CA GLY A 460 3.28 11.54 19.15
C GLY A 460 2.93 11.12 17.72
N TRP A 461 3.97 10.77 16.97
CA TRP A 461 3.82 10.19 15.64
C TRP A 461 3.21 8.79 15.73
N PRO A 462 2.28 8.40 14.81
CA PRO A 462 1.61 7.10 14.87
C PRO A 462 2.53 5.88 14.73
N ASP A 463 3.74 6.09 14.22
CA ASP A 463 4.79 5.11 14.01
C ASP A 463 6.08 5.47 14.77
N ASP A 464 5.95 6.26 15.83
CA ASP A 464 7.04 6.71 16.70
C ASP A 464 8.16 7.43 15.93
N GLY A 465 7.82 8.09 14.82
CA GLY A 465 8.71 8.91 14.00
C GLY A 465 9.56 8.12 12.99
N ARG A 466 9.35 6.81 12.88
CA ARG A 466 10.12 5.93 11.97
C ARG A 466 10.06 6.37 10.51
N ALA A 467 8.87 6.74 10.00
CA ALA A 467 8.72 7.20 8.63
C ALA A 467 9.44 8.52 8.37
N ALA A 468 9.38 9.46 9.31
CA ALA A 468 10.06 10.76 9.21
C ALA A 468 11.58 10.59 9.18
N ALA A 469 12.13 9.86 10.15
CA ALA A 469 13.56 9.54 10.21
C ALA A 469 14.03 8.74 8.98
N GLY A 470 13.24 7.74 8.58
CA GLY A 470 13.50 6.93 7.39
C GLY A 470 13.52 7.74 6.09
N ALA A 471 12.62 8.72 5.94
CA ALA A 471 12.58 9.60 4.78
C ALA A 471 13.79 10.55 4.75
N LEU A 472 14.19 11.08 5.91
CA LEU A 472 15.38 11.93 6.03
C LEU A 472 16.64 11.16 5.60
N VAL A 473 16.89 9.98 6.19
CA VAL A 473 18.09 9.19 5.85
C VAL A 473 18.09 8.76 4.39
N ALA A 474 16.94 8.37 3.83
CA ALA A 474 16.83 7.99 2.42
C ALA A 474 17.17 9.17 1.49
N ALA A 475 16.70 10.38 1.80
CA ALA A 475 17.03 11.58 1.03
C ALA A 475 18.52 11.92 1.11
N VAL A 476 19.09 11.88 2.32
CA VAL A 476 20.51 12.22 2.53
C VAL A 476 21.43 11.19 1.90
N GLU A 477 21.17 9.89 2.05
CA GLU A 477 21.97 8.83 1.41
C GLU A 477 21.92 8.93 -0.13
N GLU A 478 20.75 9.20 -0.72
CA GLU A 478 20.62 9.39 -2.17
C GLU A 478 21.42 10.61 -2.64
N GLY A 479 21.29 11.76 -1.95
CA GLY A 479 21.97 12.98 -2.35
C GLY A 479 23.48 12.91 -2.16
N THR A 480 23.95 12.34 -1.03
CA THR A 480 25.39 12.18 -0.74
C THR A 480 26.06 11.15 -1.65
N ALA A 481 25.37 10.06 -2.01
CA ALA A 481 25.88 9.07 -2.96
C ALA A 481 25.76 9.50 -4.43
N SER A 482 25.00 10.56 -4.73
CA SER A 482 24.81 11.05 -6.10
C SER A 482 26.13 11.51 -6.71
N PRO A 483 26.39 11.18 -7.99
CA PRO A 483 27.52 11.75 -8.72
C PRO A 483 27.30 13.22 -9.11
N ASP A 484 26.08 13.76 -8.96
CA ASP A 484 25.76 15.16 -9.25
C ASP A 484 26.03 16.03 -8.01
N ARG A 485 26.84 17.08 -8.19
CA ARG A 485 27.17 18.05 -7.14
C ARG A 485 25.92 18.78 -6.64
N ALA A 486 24.93 19.02 -7.51
CA ALA A 486 23.70 19.70 -7.13
C ALA A 486 22.87 18.85 -6.15
N ASP A 487 22.75 17.55 -6.37
CA ASP A 487 22.07 16.63 -5.45
C ASP A 487 22.79 16.55 -4.09
N GLN A 488 24.13 16.48 -4.11
CA GLN A 488 24.93 16.49 -2.89
C GLN A 488 24.73 17.78 -2.09
N GLN A 489 24.62 18.92 -2.78
CA GLN A 489 24.35 20.22 -2.14
C GLN A 489 22.92 20.28 -1.59
N CYS A 490 21.94 19.72 -2.30
CA CYS A 490 20.57 19.61 -1.80
C CYS A 490 20.51 18.80 -0.49
N ALA A 491 21.24 17.68 -0.40
CA ALA A 491 21.32 16.90 0.84
C ALA A 491 21.96 17.68 2.00
N ALA A 492 23.02 18.45 1.75
CA ALA A 492 23.65 19.29 2.77
C ALA A 492 22.70 20.39 3.27
N VAL A 493 22.03 21.09 2.35
CA VAL A 493 21.03 22.12 2.68
C VAL A 493 19.85 21.50 3.46
N LEU A 494 19.40 20.30 3.07
CA LEU A 494 18.38 19.55 3.81
C LEU A 494 18.79 19.32 5.26
N VAL A 495 20.00 18.81 5.53
CA VAL A 495 20.46 18.56 6.90
C VAL A 495 20.59 19.85 7.70
N SER A 496 21.11 20.92 7.08
CA SER A 496 21.20 22.24 7.70
C SER A 496 19.84 22.73 8.22
N HIS A 497 18.79 22.68 7.40
CA HIS A 497 17.44 23.09 7.80
C HIS A 497 16.68 22.06 8.64
N ALA A 498 16.97 20.76 8.49
CA ALA A 498 16.30 19.70 9.25
C ALA A 498 16.76 19.67 10.70
N THR A 499 18.03 20.00 10.98
CA THR A 499 18.61 20.00 12.34
C THR A 499 17.79 20.86 13.33
N PRO A 500 17.58 22.18 13.11
CA PRO A 500 16.78 23.01 14.00
C PRO A 500 15.28 22.68 13.96
N ALA A 501 14.76 22.22 12.81
CA ALA A 501 13.37 21.81 12.71
C ALA A 501 13.08 20.57 13.57
N MET A 502 13.91 19.53 13.51
CA MET A 502 13.76 18.31 14.31
C MET A 502 13.82 18.59 15.81
N ALA A 503 14.80 19.39 16.26
CA ALA A 503 14.95 19.75 17.67
C ALA A 503 13.69 20.41 18.24
N SER A 504 13.09 21.35 17.49
CA SER A 504 11.85 22.04 17.91
C SER A 504 10.57 21.22 17.65
N GLY A 505 10.64 20.19 16.82
CA GLY A 505 9.49 19.43 16.31
C GLY A 505 9.54 17.95 16.61
N LEU A 506 10.02 17.14 15.66
CA LEU A 506 10.02 15.67 15.72
C LEU A 506 10.55 15.12 17.05
N LEU A 507 11.55 15.80 17.64
CA LEU A 507 12.25 15.38 18.86
C LEU A 507 11.74 16.06 20.13
N SER A 508 10.85 17.06 20.03
CA SER A 508 10.31 17.79 21.19
C SER A 508 9.17 17.05 21.89
N GLY A 509 8.72 15.92 21.34
CA GLY A 509 7.63 15.11 21.87
C GLY A 509 8.05 13.82 22.57
N PRO A 510 7.22 12.75 22.51
CA PRO A 510 7.58 11.44 23.04
C PRO A 510 8.91 10.95 22.46
N THR A 511 9.62 10.14 23.24
CA THR A 511 10.92 9.60 22.80
C THR A 511 10.74 8.77 21.53
N LEU A 512 11.58 9.03 20.52
CA LEU A 512 11.59 8.26 19.29
C LEU A 512 11.89 6.79 19.56
N ASP A 513 11.38 5.93 18.70
CA ASP A 513 11.81 4.53 18.67
C ASP A 513 13.30 4.41 18.29
N ASP A 514 13.98 3.39 18.82
CA ASP A 514 15.42 3.16 18.61
C ASP A 514 15.81 3.09 17.12
N ARG A 515 14.93 2.51 16.29
CA ARG A 515 15.15 2.46 14.84
C ARG A 515 15.14 3.86 14.24
N ALA A 516 14.20 4.71 14.64
CA ALA A 516 14.09 6.08 14.16
C ALA A 516 15.31 6.90 14.59
N SER A 517 15.74 6.79 15.85
CA SER A 517 16.96 7.43 16.34
C SER A 517 18.21 6.98 15.58
N ALA A 518 18.34 5.67 15.30
CA ALA A 518 19.46 5.14 14.52
C ALA A 518 19.45 5.62 13.06
N ASP A 519 18.27 5.78 12.45
CA ASP A 519 18.14 6.31 11.09
C ASP A 519 18.49 7.81 11.06
N VAL A 520 18.13 8.60 12.09
CA VAL A 520 18.60 10.00 12.24
C VAL A 520 20.12 10.04 12.35
N ALA A 521 20.73 9.25 13.24
CA ALA A 521 22.19 9.20 13.39
C ALA A 521 22.92 8.85 12.07
N ARG A 522 22.33 7.95 11.26
CA ARG A 522 22.88 7.59 9.94
C ARG A 522 22.81 8.74 8.95
N ALA A 523 21.77 9.59 9.00
CA ALA A 523 21.66 10.77 8.14
C ALA A 523 22.81 11.78 8.35
N TYR A 524 23.47 11.78 9.51
CA TYR A 524 24.62 12.66 9.78
C TYR A 524 25.98 12.02 9.49
N GLU A 525 26.04 10.75 9.06
CA GLU A 525 27.30 10.02 8.90
C GLU A 525 28.26 10.69 7.92
N ALA A 526 27.76 11.18 6.79
CA ALA A 526 28.55 11.89 5.78
C ALA A 526 28.99 13.31 6.21
N TYR A 527 28.46 13.81 7.32
CA TYR A 527 28.58 15.20 7.78
C TYR A 527 29.22 15.33 9.17
N LEU A 528 29.83 14.25 9.68
CA LEU A 528 30.60 14.29 10.93
C LEU A 528 31.75 15.32 10.95
N PRO A 529 32.43 15.66 9.83
CA PRO A 529 33.37 16.78 9.82
C PRO A 529 32.75 18.09 10.30
N SER A 530 31.56 18.44 9.79
CA SER A 530 30.82 19.67 10.15
C SER A 530 30.45 19.75 11.63
N VAL A 531 30.30 18.61 12.32
CA VAL A 531 29.94 18.58 13.75
C VAL A 531 31.04 19.22 14.62
N GLY A 532 32.31 18.99 14.27
CA GLY A 532 33.45 19.59 14.96
C GLY A 532 33.70 21.06 14.57
N ASP A 533 33.28 21.46 13.37
CA ASP A 533 33.37 22.87 12.91
C ASP A 533 32.33 23.74 13.61
N ALA A 534 31.06 23.29 13.65
CA ALA A 534 29.95 24.01 14.27
C ALA A 534 30.23 24.38 15.74
N THR A 535 30.86 23.48 16.48
CA THR A 535 31.26 23.71 17.88
C THR A 535 32.39 24.74 18.00
N ARG A 536 33.39 24.71 17.12
CA ARG A 536 34.51 25.67 17.13
C ARG A 536 34.07 27.10 16.83
N GLU A 537 33.21 27.27 15.84
CA GLU A 537 32.69 28.59 15.46
C GLU A 537 31.95 29.24 16.63
N GLN A 538 31.13 28.47 17.35
CA GLN A 538 30.43 28.92 18.54
C GLN A 538 31.38 29.40 19.65
N SER A 539 32.40 28.61 19.99
CA SER A 539 33.36 28.96 21.05
C SER A 539 34.21 30.18 20.68
N SER A 540 34.42 30.42 19.38
CA SER A 540 35.12 31.60 18.86
C SER A 540 34.26 32.88 18.78
N ALA A 541 32.93 32.76 18.69
CA ALA A 541 32.01 33.89 18.52
C ALA A 541 31.69 34.68 19.80
N GLY A 542 32.18 34.25 20.98
CA GLY A 542 32.16 35.05 22.20
C GLY A 542 30.77 35.44 22.69
N GLY A 543 29.93 34.45 23.03
CA GLY A 543 28.81 34.53 24.00
C GLY A 543 27.70 35.57 23.83
N SER A 544 27.75 36.48 22.86
CA SER A 544 26.81 37.63 22.76
C SER A 544 26.31 37.93 21.36
N ALA A 545 26.83 37.25 20.34
CA ALA A 545 26.25 37.32 19.00
C ALA A 545 25.16 36.26 18.89
N GLN A 546 23.93 36.67 18.57
CA GLN A 546 22.97 35.74 17.99
C GLN A 546 23.65 34.99 16.84
N PRO A 547 23.33 33.70 16.63
CA PRO A 547 23.83 32.96 15.47
C PRO A 547 23.44 33.75 14.22
N VAL A 548 24.43 34.39 13.60
CA VAL A 548 24.24 35.02 12.31
C VAL A 548 24.29 33.87 11.31
N PRO A 549 23.20 33.53 10.61
CA PRO A 549 23.30 32.58 9.50
C PRO A 549 24.31 33.16 8.52
N ALA A 550 25.45 32.47 8.36
CA ALA A 550 26.44 32.87 7.40
C ALA A 550 25.81 32.78 5.99
N PRO A 551 26.15 33.68 5.06
CA PRO A 551 25.60 33.63 3.72
C PRO A 551 26.20 32.43 2.97
N GLY A 552 25.43 31.34 2.93
CA GLY A 552 25.50 30.18 2.03
C GLY A 552 26.86 29.74 1.50
N ILE A 553 27.31 28.56 1.97
CA ILE A 553 28.25 27.63 1.32
C ILE A 553 29.14 28.29 0.25
N ASP A 554 30.31 28.80 0.66
CA ASP A 554 31.32 29.31 -0.28
C ASP A 554 31.90 28.12 -1.08
N PRO A 555 31.69 28.04 -2.41
CA PRO A 555 32.16 26.92 -3.22
C PRO A 555 33.68 26.92 -3.46
N ASP A 556 34.44 27.92 -2.99
CA ASP A 556 35.80 28.18 -3.47
C ASP A 556 36.94 28.16 -2.43
N ASP A 557 36.70 27.89 -1.14
CA ASP A 557 37.81 27.89 -0.16
C ASP A 557 38.56 26.55 -0.03
N SER A 558 39.64 26.46 -0.82
CA SER A 558 40.90 25.72 -0.57
C SER A 558 41.14 24.33 -1.20
N LEU A 559 40.99 24.22 -2.52
CA LEU A 559 41.81 23.30 -3.33
C LEU A 559 42.98 24.02 -4.00
N ALA A 560 43.91 24.50 -3.17
CA ALA A 560 45.25 24.91 -3.60
C ALA A 560 46.28 23.83 -3.22
N ALA A 561 46.22 22.64 -3.86
CA ALA A 561 47.38 21.84 -4.28
C ALA A 561 47.00 20.39 -4.70
N GLY A 562 46.77 20.20 -6.00
CA GLY A 562 47.40 19.09 -6.75
C GLY A 562 47.12 17.61 -6.39
N THR A 563 46.17 17.26 -5.53
CA THR A 563 45.82 15.86 -5.26
C THR A 563 44.47 15.53 -5.91
N GLY A 564 44.48 14.66 -6.91
CA GLY A 564 43.30 14.29 -7.70
C GLY A 564 42.30 13.40 -6.97
N ARG A 565 41.79 13.79 -5.80
CA ARG A 565 40.58 13.21 -5.20
C ARG A 565 39.44 14.23 -5.27
N ARG A 566 38.40 13.82 -5.98
CA ARG A 566 37.30 14.65 -6.48
C ARG A 566 36.04 14.48 -5.61
N THR A 567 36.18 14.36 -4.28
CA THR A 567 35.20 13.62 -3.46
C THR A 567 34.85 14.23 -2.09
N GLU A 568 35.03 15.52 -1.84
CA GLU A 568 34.48 16.11 -0.61
C GLU A 568 33.01 16.47 -0.82
N VAL A 569 32.11 15.62 -0.34
CA VAL A 569 30.66 15.89 -0.26
C VAL A 569 30.48 17.30 0.36
N PRO A 570 29.64 18.19 -0.19
CA PRO A 570 29.37 19.51 0.40
C PRO A 570 28.97 19.32 1.86
N GLN A 571 29.58 20.12 2.73
CA GLN A 571 29.33 20.06 4.16
C GLN A 571 28.17 21.00 4.52
N PRO A 572 27.23 20.57 5.40
CA PRO A 572 26.13 21.41 5.86
C PRO A 572 26.60 22.43 6.88
N GLU A 573 25.91 23.57 6.95
CA GLU A 573 26.00 24.50 8.06
C GLU A 573 25.10 23.99 9.19
N LEU A 574 25.68 23.58 10.32
CA LEU A 574 24.94 23.00 11.44
C LEU A 574 24.86 23.99 12.61
N ASP A 575 23.65 24.23 13.12
CA ASP A 575 23.47 24.92 14.40
C ASP A 575 23.90 23.98 15.53
N ALA A 576 24.91 24.39 16.30
CA ALA A 576 25.52 23.54 17.32
C ALA A 576 24.56 23.18 18.46
N PHE A 577 23.65 24.10 18.86
CA PHE A 577 22.67 23.81 19.91
C PHE A 577 21.59 22.85 19.41
N ALA A 578 21.04 23.11 18.21
CA ALA A 578 20.08 22.21 17.63
C ALA A 578 20.68 20.81 17.36
N LEU A 579 21.94 20.75 16.93
CA LEU A 579 22.66 19.50 16.73
C LEU A 579 22.87 18.75 18.05
N ARG A 580 23.23 19.46 19.13
CA ARG A 580 23.31 18.88 20.48
C ARG A 580 21.98 18.24 20.88
N ASP A 581 20.89 18.99 20.71
CA ASP A 581 19.56 18.54 21.10
C ASP A 581 19.11 17.33 20.24
N VAL A 582 19.48 17.32 18.95
CA VAL A 582 19.26 16.16 18.07
C VAL A 582 20.02 14.93 18.57
N ILE A 583 21.32 15.05 18.85
CA ILE A 583 22.15 13.92 19.30
C ILE A 583 21.64 13.42 20.66
N ALA A 584 21.37 14.31 21.60
CA ALA A 584 20.91 13.96 22.93
C ALA A 584 19.56 13.22 22.88
N ALA A 585 18.57 13.78 22.17
CA ALA A 585 17.25 13.17 22.03
C ALA A 585 17.29 11.81 21.30
N THR A 586 18.24 11.62 20.38
CA THR A 586 18.44 10.37 19.63
C THR A 586 19.49 9.43 20.25
N SER A 587 19.89 9.67 21.51
CA SER A 587 20.86 8.82 22.24
C SER A 587 20.32 8.30 23.58
N ARG A 588 19.02 8.44 23.83
CA ARG A 588 18.39 8.07 25.12
C ARG A 588 18.42 6.57 25.44
N SER A 589 18.51 5.71 24.43
CA SER A 589 18.64 4.27 24.60
C SER A 589 20.06 3.79 24.27
N PRO A 590 20.52 2.66 24.84
CA PRO A 590 21.82 2.07 24.51
C PRO A 590 21.98 1.79 23.02
N GLU A 591 20.93 1.27 22.36
CA GLU A 591 20.92 0.98 20.93
C GLU A 591 21.09 2.24 20.08
N ALA A 592 20.39 3.32 20.43
CA ALA A 592 20.45 4.58 19.70
C ALA A 592 21.79 5.32 19.94
N ALA A 593 22.29 5.31 21.17
CA ALA A 593 23.63 5.77 21.51
C ALA A 593 24.71 5.02 20.73
N GLN A 594 24.56 3.70 20.59
CA GLN A 594 25.50 2.88 19.81
C GLN A 594 25.47 3.20 18.31
N ALA A 595 24.36 3.73 17.78
CA ALA A 595 24.30 4.19 16.39
C ALA A 595 25.22 5.40 16.16
N TRP A 596 25.18 6.40 17.05
CA TRP A 596 26.09 7.55 17.01
C TRP A 596 27.54 7.15 17.20
N LEU A 597 27.83 6.30 18.19
CA LEU A 597 29.18 5.77 18.42
C LEU A 597 29.69 4.96 17.23
N GLY A 598 28.86 4.12 16.63
CA GLY A 598 29.22 3.37 15.43
C GLY A 598 29.53 4.28 14.23
N THR A 599 28.80 5.40 14.10
CA THR A 599 29.03 6.42 13.08
C THR A 599 30.35 7.16 13.31
N THR A 600 30.68 7.55 14.55
CA THR A 600 31.97 8.17 14.88
C THR A 600 33.14 7.19 14.72
N GLU A 601 32.96 5.91 15.01
CA GLU A 601 33.94 4.84 14.74
C GLU A 601 34.26 4.71 13.24
N ARG A 602 33.23 4.67 12.38
CA ARG A 602 33.42 4.60 10.93
C ARG A 602 34.11 5.85 10.38
N TYR A 603 33.74 7.02 10.89
CA TYR A 603 34.40 8.27 10.52
C TYR A 603 35.87 8.29 10.95
N ALA A 604 36.19 7.93 12.19
CA ALA A 604 37.57 7.85 12.65
C ALA A 604 38.39 6.86 11.83
N ALA A 605 37.82 5.70 11.47
CA ALA A 605 38.48 4.73 10.59
C ALA A 605 38.73 5.29 9.18
N SER A 606 37.75 5.97 8.59
CA SER A 606 37.90 6.64 7.28
C SER A 606 39.00 7.71 7.32
N MET A 607 39.03 8.53 8.38
CA MET A 607 40.06 9.55 8.57
C MET A 607 41.43 8.94 8.82
N ALA A 608 41.50 7.79 9.50
CA ALA A 608 42.74 7.03 9.62
C ALA A 608 43.24 6.56 8.25
N GLU A 609 42.38 6.00 7.39
CA GLU A 609 42.76 5.60 6.03
C GLU A 609 43.26 6.79 5.19
N VAL A 610 42.66 7.97 5.36
CA VAL A 610 43.13 9.21 4.73
C VAL A 610 44.48 9.62 5.30
N ALA A 611 44.66 9.60 6.63
CA ALA A 611 45.91 9.93 7.32
C ALA A 611 47.07 9.01 6.89
N THR A 612 46.76 7.74 6.63
CA THR A 612 47.69 6.72 6.14
C THR A 612 47.71 6.62 4.62
N SER A 613 47.07 7.53 3.90
CA SER A 613 47.22 7.57 2.44
C SER A 613 48.58 8.20 2.09
N GLY A 614 49.22 7.72 1.02
CA GLY A 614 50.54 8.22 0.60
C GLY A 614 50.60 9.72 0.22
N VAL A 615 49.46 10.41 0.28
CA VAL A 615 49.35 11.87 0.18
C VAL A 615 50.05 12.58 1.34
N TYR A 616 50.09 11.95 2.52
CA TYR A 616 50.62 12.54 3.76
C TYR A 616 52.01 11.99 4.16
N ASP A 617 52.68 11.23 3.29
CA ASP A 617 53.98 10.59 3.61
C ASP A 617 55.14 11.60 3.82
N VAL A 618 54.97 12.84 3.33
CA VAL A 618 56.02 13.88 3.29
C VAL A 618 55.90 14.93 4.39
N ASP A 619 54.69 15.16 4.94
CA ASP A 619 54.43 16.21 5.93
C ASP A 619 53.53 15.72 7.08
N THR A 620 54.02 15.85 8.31
CA THR A 620 53.32 15.47 9.54
C THR A 620 52.26 16.47 9.97
N ALA A 621 52.35 17.75 9.57
CA ALA A 621 51.44 18.79 10.04
C ALA A 621 50.00 18.63 9.51
N PRO A 622 49.76 18.33 8.22
CA PRO A 622 48.41 18.07 7.71
C PRO A 622 47.79 16.79 8.29
N ARG A 623 48.62 15.76 8.53
CA ARG A 623 48.20 14.51 9.18
C ARG A 623 47.76 14.78 10.63
N TYR A 624 48.52 15.59 11.37
CA TYR A 624 48.18 15.99 12.74
C TYR A 624 46.85 16.76 12.78
N HIS A 625 46.66 17.73 11.88
CA HIS A 625 45.44 18.52 11.82
C HIS A 625 44.19 17.67 11.52
N LEU A 626 44.33 16.66 10.65
CA LEU A 626 43.26 15.70 10.37
C LEU A 626 42.84 14.90 11.62
N VAL A 627 43.82 14.46 12.42
CA VAL A 627 43.58 13.75 13.69
C VAL A 627 42.92 14.67 14.71
N GLU A 628 43.38 15.92 14.81
CA GLU A 628 42.79 16.94 15.66
C GLU A 628 41.32 17.22 15.31
N GLN A 629 41.00 17.41 14.04
CA GLN A 629 39.63 17.59 13.56
C GLN A 629 38.76 16.36 13.86
N THR A 630 39.30 15.16 13.63
CA THR A 630 38.60 13.90 13.90
C THR A 630 38.24 13.77 15.38
N LEU A 631 39.20 13.99 16.26
CA LEU A 631 38.99 13.94 17.72
C LEU A 631 38.05 15.06 18.19
N GLY A 632 38.11 16.26 17.60
CA GLY A 632 37.15 17.33 17.87
C GLY A 632 35.70 16.90 17.57
N GLY A 633 35.46 16.30 16.40
CA GLY A 633 34.13 15.79 16.02
C GLY A 633 33.63 14.67 16.94
N VAL A 634 34.51 13.70 17.28
CA VAL A 634 34.17 12.62 18.25
C VAL A 634 33.85 13.20 19.63
N GLY A 635 34.64 14.19 20.08
CA GLY A 635 34.42 14.89 21.35
C GLY A 635 33.07 15.60 21.39
N ALA A 636 32.71 16.32 20.32
CA ALA A 636 31.43 17.00 20.19
C ALA A 636 30.23 16.03 20.25
N VAL A 637 30.27 14.92 19.50
CA VAL A 637 29.19 13.90 19.54
C VAL A 637 29.08 13.29 20.93
N THR A 638 30.20 12.85 21.52
CA THR A 638 30.20 12.19 22.83
C THR A 638 29.73 13.15 23.93
N GLY A 639 30.13 14.43 23.86
CA GLY A 639 29.67 15.46 24.80
C GLY A 639 28.16 15.70 24.68
N ALA A 640 27.64 15.79 23.45
CA ALA A 640 26.21 15.96 23.19
C ALA A 640 25.37 14.80 23.73
N MET A 641 25.87 13.56 23.64
CA MET A 641 25.19 12.39 24.23
C MET A 641 25.05 12.48 25.76
N GLN A 642 25.94 13.21 26.44
CA GLN A 642 25.92 13.39 27.90
C GLN A 642 25.13 14.63 28.35
N ALA A 643 24.67 15.47 27.40
CA ALA A 643 24.00 16.73 27.71
C ALA A 643 22.72 16.53 28.54
N GLU A 644 21.90 15.52 28.21
CA GLU A 644 20.68 15.21 28.97
C GLU A 644 20.98 14.69 30.38
N THR A 645 22.06 13.94 30.57
CA THR A 645 22.49 13.44 31.90
C THR A 645 22.86 14.60 32.81
N LEU A 646 23.61 15.58 32.29
CA LEU A 646 23.94 16.80 33.03
C LEU A 646 22.70 17.67 33.26
N ALA A 647 21.86 17.87 32.24
CA ALA A 647 20.64 18.66 32.36
C ALA A 647 19.70 18.11 33.44
N ALA A 648 19.49 16.79 33.48
CA ALA A 648 18.67 16.15 34.51
C ALA A 648 19.23 16.34 35.93
N ALA A 649 20.56 16.33 36.09
CA ALA A 649 21.20 16.61 37.38
C ALA A 649 21.01 18.08 37.81
N TYR A 650 21.09 19.02 36.86
CA TYR A 650 20.79 20.44 37.11
C TYR A 650 19.32 20.66 37.49
N ASP A 651 18.37 20.07 36.75
CA ASP A 651 16.93 20.17 37.02
C ASP A 651 16.54 19.58 38.37
N GLU A 652 17.16 18.46 38.77
CA GLU A 652 16.92 17.87 40.08
C GLU A 652 17.38 18.81 41.20
N VAL A 653 18.55 19.43 41.04
CA VAL A 653 19.07 20.40 42.01
C VAL A 653 18.19 21.66 42.05
N GLU A 654 17.75 22.18 40.91
CA GLU A 654 16.84 23.32 40.85
C GLU A 654 15.48 23.01 41.48
N THR A 655 14.91 21.84 41.19
CA THR A 655 13.66 21.37 41.80
C THR A 655 13.80 21.22 43.31
N ARG A 656 14.92 20.65 43.79
CA ARG A 656 15.23 20.57 45.22
C ARG A 656 15.35 21.97 45.84
N ALA A 657 16.04 22.90 45.17
CA ALA A 657 16.17 24.30 45.63
C ALA A 657 14.80 25.01 45.70
N ALA A 658 13.95 24.81 44.69
CA ALA A 658 12.59 25.36 44.66
C ALA A 658 11.70 24.77 45.76
N VAL A 659 11.75 23.45 46.00
CA VAL A 659 11.03 22.79 47.10
C VAL A 659 11.52 23.28 48.46
N ILE A 660 12.83 23.49 48.63
CA ILE A 660 13.42 24.07 49.85
C ILE A 660 12.91 25.50 50.06
N SER A 661 12.86 26.33 49.01
CA SER A 661 12.30 27.69 49.07
C SER A 661 10.83 27.70 49.45
N LEU A 662 10.01 26.86 48.80
CA LEU A 662 8.57 26.74 49.08
C LEU A 662 8.28 26.20 50.50
N THR A 663 9.11 25.30 50.99
CA THR A 663 9.02 24.76 52.35
C THR A 663 9.44 25.80 53.40
N GLY A 664 10.46 26.63 53.08
CA GLY A 664 10.87 27.77 53.90
C GLY A 664 9.76 28.82 54.06
N ASP A 665 9.03 29.11 52.99
CA ASP A 665 7.89 30.03 52.99
C ASP A 665 6.66 29.44 53.71
N ALA A 666 6.36 28.14 53.47
CA ALA A 666 5.23 27.45 54.10
C ALA A 666 5.39 27.24 55.61
N MET A 667 6.62 27.19 56.14
CA MET A 667 6.87 27.14 57.59
C MET A 667 6.75 28.50 58.30
N GLY A 668 6.37 29.58 57.61
CA GLY A 668 5.97 30.84 58.25
C GLY A 668 7.10 31.61 58.94
N LEU A 669 8.36 31.41 58.50
CA LEU A 669 9.54 32.11 59.04
C LEU A 669 9.53 33.64 58.77
N GLY A 670 8.64 34.14 57.91
CA GLY A 670 8.46 35.57 57.64
C GLY A 670 7.78 36.38 58.76
N THR A 671 7.29 35.76 59.85
CA THR A 671 6.50 36.48 60.88
C THR A 671 7.00 36.34 62.33
N LEU A 672 8.09 35.61 62.58
CA LEU A 672 8.61 35.44 63.94
C LEU A 672 9.71 36.45 64.28
N GLY A 673 9.68 36.97 65.50
CA GLY A 673 10.57 38.02 65.98
C GLY A 673 12.06 37.65 65.92
N ARG A 674 12.87 38.66 65.59
CA ARG A 674 14.30 38.64 65.23
C ARG A 674 15.22 37.76 66.10
N SER A 675 14.91 37.55 67.38
CA SER A 675 15.75 36.76 68.31
C SER A 675 15.49 35.26 68.31
N THR A 676 14.32 34.79 67.85
CA THR A 676 14.00 33.37 67.68
C THR A 676 14.41 32.86 66.29
N VAL A 677 14.44 33.78 65.31
CA VAL A 677 14.90 33.54 63.95
C VAL A 677 16.40 33.19 63.93
N GLU A 678 17.26 33.84 64.73
CA GLU A 678 18.70 33.53 64.73
C GLU A 678 19.02 32.13 65.30
N ALA A 679 18.29 31.63 66.30
CA ALA A 679 18.54 30.31 66.90
C ALA A 679 17.92 29.14 66.11
N VAL A 680 16.72 29.34 65.53
CA VAL A 680 16.09 28.35 64.64
C VAL A 680 16.74 28.38 63.25
N ALA A 681 17.11 29.55 62.70
CA ALA A 681 17.89 29.63 61.47
C ALA A 681 19.29 29.08 61.66
N ALA A 682 19.96 29.22 62.82
CA ALA A 682 21.25 28.55 63.05
C ALA A 682 21.11 27.01 63.12
N THR A 683 20.07 26.48 63.76
CA THR A 683 19.87 25.02 63.89
C THR A 683 19.32 24.38 62.61
N ALA A 684 18.42 25.09 61.90
CA ALA A 684 17.92 24.71 60.58
C ALA A 684 18.93 24.97 59.47
N ALA A 685 19.83 25.95 59.58
CA ALA A 685 20.96 26.10 58.68
C ALA A 685 22.04 25.04 58.95
N THR A 686 22.24 24.56 60.18
CA THR A 686 23.26 23.52 60.41
C THR A 686 22.80 22.13 59.96
N LYS A 687 21.51 21.79 60.09
CA LYS A 687 20.94 20.53 59.52
C LYS A 687 20.43 20.66 58.09
N GLY A 688 20.07 21.87 57.67
CA GLY A 688 19.71 22.19 56.29
C GLY A 688 20.94 22.40 55.40
N MET A 689 22.09 22.83 55.93
CA MET A 689 23.33 22.91 55.15
C MET A 689 23.87 21.55 54.71
N GLU A 690 23.61 20.47 55.47
CA GLU A 690 23.85 19.09 54.99
C GLU A 690 22.91 18.67 53.86
N PHE A 691 21.78 19.36 53.67
CA PHE A 691 20.84 19.20 52.55
C PHE A 691 21.01 20.29 51.45
N LEU A 692 21.87 21.28 51.67
CA LEU A 692 22.19 22.37 50.73
C LEU A 692 23.51 22.14 49.99
N ASP A 693 24.09 20.93 50.07
CA ASP A 693 25.13 20.54 49.14
C ASP A 693 24.48 20.27 47.77
N THR A 694 24.08 21.36 47.10
CA THR A 694 23.58 21.38 45.73
C THR A 694 24.70 21.08 44.74
N ASP A 695 25.95 21.32 45.14
CA ASP A 695 27.12 21.17 44.29
C ASP A 695 27.61 19.71 44.27
N GLY A 696 27.49 18.96 45.38
CA GLY A 696 27.93 17.57 45.49
C GLY A 696 27.34 16.62 44.42
N PRO A 697 26.01 16.57 44.23
CA PRO A 697 25.39 15.71 43.21
C PRO A 697 25.74 16.12 41.77
N ILE A 698 25.83 17.42 41.49
CA ILE A 698 26.24 17.91 40.16
C ILE A 698 27.71 17.58 39.91
N ALA A 699 28.59 17.77 40.92
CA ALA A 699 30.00 17.45 40.83
C ALA A 699 30.24 15.95 40.59
N GLU A 700 29.47 15.07 41.24
CA GLU A 700 29.55 13.61 41.02
C GLU A 700 29.18 13.24 39.57
N VAL A 701 28.09 13.81 39.04
CA VAL A 701 27.69 13.58 37.63
C VAL A 701 28.70 14.21 36.66
N GLN A 702 29.24 15.39 36.96
CA GLN A 702 30.29 16.02 36.16
C GLN A 702 31.57 15.17 36.14
N ASP A 703 31.95 14.58 37.27
CA ASP A 703 33.11 13.68 37.37
C ASP A 703 32.86 12.38 36.57
N GLU A 704 31.65 11.81 36.63
CA GLU A 704 31.28 10.63 35.84
C GLU A 704 31.31 10.92 34.34
N VAL A 705 30.66 12.01 33.90
CA VAL A 705 30.65 12.46 32.51
C VAL A 705 32.07 12.78 32.03
N GLY A 706 32.88 13.44 32.86
CA GLY A 706 34.29 13.69 32.59
C GLY A 706 35.11 12.39 32.44
N ALA A 707 34.82 11.37 33.25
CA ALA A 707 35.47 10.07 33.14
C ALA A 707 35.11 9.34 31.83
N VAL A 708 33.85 9.42 31.39
CA VAL A 708 33.40 8.90 30.09
C VAL A 708 34.12 9.62 28.94
N GLY A 709 34.21 10.94 29.00
CA GLY A 709 34.96 11.75 28.04
C GLY A 709 36.44 11.35 27.95
N ALA A 710 37.11 11.21 29.09
CA ALA A 710 38.51 10.77 29.15
C ALA A 710 38.74 9.37 28.57
N GLN A 711 37.87 8.41 28.89
CA GLN A 711 37.95 7.05 28.35
C GLN A 711 37.77 7.04 26.82
N THR A 712 36.85 7.87 26.31
CA THR A 712 36.56 7.99 24.89
C THR A 712 37.74 8.60 24.14
N TYR A 713 38.31 9.69 24.66
CA TYR A 713 39.54 10.29 24.11
C TYR A 713 40.67 9.25 23.99
N VAL A 714 40.97 8.53 25.08
CA VAL A 714 42.05 7.53 25.08
C VAL A 714 41.79 6.46 24.03
N ARG A 715 40.56 5.96 23.92
CA ARG A 715 40.19 4.94 22.93
C ARG A 715 40.47 5.38 21.50
N TYR A 716 39.96 6.55 21.09
CA TYR A 716 40.10 7.02 19.70
C TYR A 716 41.51 7.51 19.39
N ALA A 717 42.14 8.26 20.30
CA ALA A 717 43.51 8.74 20.10
C ALA A 717 44.51 7.58 19.98
N THR A 718 44.39 6.55 20.83
CA THR A 718 45.24 5.35 20.74
C THR A 718 45.04 4.62 19.41
N THR A 719 43.78 4.48 18.97
CA THR A 719 43.47 3.82 17.69
C THR A 719 44.10 4.56 16.51
N MET A 720 43.99 5.90 16.48
CA MET A 720 44.60 6.72 15.43
C MET A 720 46.13 6.64 15.46
N HIS A 721 46.73 6.73 16.65
CA HIS A 721 48.17 6.56 16.85
C HIS A 721 48.67 5.22 16.30
N ASP A 722 48.00 4.12 16.66
CA ASP A 722 48.41 2.77 16.26
C ASP A 722 48.30 2.54 14.75
N LEU A 723 47.24 3.07 14.11
CA LEU A 723 47.05 2.98 12.67
C LEU A 723 48.12 3.79 11.90
N VAL A 724 48.44 5.00 12.37
CA VAL A 724 49.49 5.83 11.78
C VAL A 724 50.87 5.17 11.95
N LEU A 725 51.16 4.66 13.14
CA LEU A 725 52.41 3.96 13.43
C LEU A 725 52.57 2.71 12.54
N ALA A 726 51.52 1.90 12.42
CA ALA A 726 51.52 0.71 11.57
C ALA A 726 51.77 1.06 10.10
N HIS A 727 51.11 2.09 9.57
CA HIS A 727 51.34 2.55 8.20
C HIS A 727 52.77 3.04 7.97
N ASP A 728 53.29 3.87 8.88
CA ASP A 728 54.65 4.40 8.75
C ASP A 728 55.70 3.26 8.75
N LEU A 729 55.49 2.23 9.56
CA LEU A 729 56.31 1.00 9.53
C LEU A 729 56.19 0.23 8.21
N ASP A 730 54.97 0.09 7.68
CA ASP A 730 54.69 -0.63 6.43
C ASP A 730 55.31 0.06 5.20
N VAL A 731 55.37 1.40 5.18
CA VAL A 731 56.08 2.16 4.13
C VAL A 731 57.61 2.20 4.33
N GLY A 732 58.12 1.50 5.36
CA GLY A 732 59.54 1.25 5.56
C GLY A 732 60.26 2.28 6.44
N LEU A 733 59.54 3.09 7.23
CA LEU A 733 60.17 3.98 8.20
C LEU A 733 60.77 3.15 9.36
N PRO A 734 61.97 3.51 9.85
CA PRO A 734 62.49 2.94 11.08
C PRO A 734 61.54 3.21 12.25
N LEU A 735 61.42 2.25 13.18
CA LEU A 735 60.54 2.37 14.35
C LEU A 735 60.73 3.69 15.12
N ASP A 736 61.97 4.11 15.37
CA ASP A 736 62.27 5.36 16.08
C ASP A 736 61.83 6.63 15.32
N GLU A 737 61.72 6.56 14.00
CA GLU A 737 61.21 7.66 13.18
C GLU A 737 59.68 7.62 13.07
N ALA A 738 59.10 6.43 12.90
CA ALA A 738 57.65 6.22 12.90
C ALA A 738 57.03 6.63 14.26
N MET A 739 57.65 6.22 15.38
CA MET A 739 57.24 6.64 16.72
C MET A 739 57.35 8.16 16.89
N ARG A 740 58.42 8.80 16.41
CA ARG A 740 58.58 10.26 16.51
C ARG A 740 57.56 11.03 15.68
N ARG A 741 57.14 10.48 14.53
CA ARG A 741 56.07 11.05 13.70
C ARG A 741 54.69 10.86 14.33
N ALA A 742 54.48 9.76 15.04
CA ALA A 742 53.24 9.46 15.76
C ALA A 742 53.19 10.07 17.17
N GLU A 743 54.31 10.54 17.74
CA GLU A 743 54.41 11.04 19.12
C GLU A 743 53.45 12.21 19.41
N GLY A 744 53.16 13.05 18.41
CA GLY A 744 52.14 14.11 18.54
C GLY A 744 50.69 13.60 18.63
N MET A 745 50.45 12.33 18.31
CA MET A 745 49.13 11.69 18.29
C MET A 745 48.92 10.71 19.44
N ASP A 746 49.96 10.44 20.24
CA ASP A 746 49.86 9.58 21.41
C ASP A 746 48.96 10.23 22.47
N ALA A 747 47.95 9.47 22.89
CA ALA A 747 46.97 9.89 23.90
C ALA A 747 47.65 10.29 25.22
N ALA A 748 48.79 9.69 25.56
CA ALA A 748 49.51 9.93 26.81
C ALA A 748 50.34 11.23 26.82
N THR A 749 50.74 11.73 25.64
CA THR A 749 51.71 12.83 25.52
C THR A 749 51.14 14.06 24.81
N SER A 750 50.06 13.90 24.03
CA SER A 750 49.47 14.98 23.24
C SER A 750 48.51 15.87 24.04
N VAL A 751 49.07 16.87 24.72
CA VAL A 751 48.30 17.91 25.44
C VAL A 751 47.35 18.70 24.52
N PRO A 752 47.74 19.11 23.29
CA PRO A 752 46.85 19.90 22.44
C PRO A 752 45.63 19.08 21.97
N LEU A 753 45.82 17.81 21.57
CA LEU A 753 44.69 16.94 21.16
C LEU A 753 43.72 16.69 22.32
N ALA A 754 44.24 16.41 23.51
CA ALA A 754 43.43 16.24 24.72
C ALA A 754 42.65 17.52 25.05
N THR A 755 43.27 18.68 24.87
CA THR A 755 42.62 19.98 25.12
C THR A 755 41.51 20.26 24.11
N GLN A 756 41.76 20.00 22.83
CA GLN A 756 40.76 20.19 21.77
C GLN A 756 39.56 19.26 21.94
N PHE A 757 39.80 17.97 22.17
CA PHE A 757 38.74 17.00 22.43
C PHE A 757 37.89 17.44 23.63
N ARG A 758 38.54 17.80 24.74
CA ARG A 758 37.86 18.21 25.97
C ARG A 758 37.06 19.50 25.77
N SER A 759 37.58 20.47 25.02
CA SER A 759 36.81 21.69 24.70
C SER A 759 35.51 21.36 23.98
N SER A 760 35.57 20.60 22.88
CA SER A 760 34.37 20.21 22.13
C SER A 760 33.41 19.36 22.96
N PHE A 761 33.93 18.48 23.82
CA PHE A 761 33.13 17.67 24.74
C PHE A 761 32.42 18.52 25.80
N ASP A 762 33.14 19.44 26.45
CA ASP A 762 32.61 20.32 27.49
C ASP A 762 31.59 21.31 26.92
N ASP A 763 31.85 21.85 25.73
CA ASP A 763 30.96 22.81 25.07
C ASP A 763 29.61 22.18 24.70
N MET A 764 29.60 20.92 24.24
CA MET A 764 28.37 20.21 23.88
C MET A 764 27.65 19.53 25.05
N SER A 765 28.34 19.26 26.16
CA SER A 765 27.74 18.63 27.33
C SER A 765 27.09 19.64 28.29
N ARG A 766 27.44 20.93 28.20
CA ARG A 766 26.83 21.97 29.02
C ARG A 766 25.39 22.28 28.59
N PRO A 767 24.46 22.50 29.54
CA PRO A 767 23.13 23.03 29.23
C PRO A 767 23.26 24.41 28.58
N SER A 768 22.34 24.76 27.68
CA SER A 768 22.39 26.10 27.05
C SER A 768 22.16 27.17 28.11
N GLU A 769 22.87 28.28 28.04
CA GLU A 769 22.64 29.41 28.97
C GLU A 769 21.25 30.05 28.77
N GLY A 770 20.55 29.74 27.68
CA GLY A 770 19.18 30.20 27.42
C GLY A 770 18.08 29.33 28.06
N ASP A 771 18.42 28.11 28.50
CA ASP A 771 17.51 27.20 29.21
C ASP A 771 17.57 27.35 30.74
N ARG A 772 18.59 28.05 31.26
CA ARG A 772 18.71 28.48 32.68
C ARG A 772 18.10 29.86 32.87
#